data_AF-A0A9D7UNP7-F1
#
_entry.id   AF-A0A9D7UNP7-F1
#
_cell.length_a   1.000
_cell.length_b   1.000
_cell.length_c   1.000
_cell.angle_alpha   90.00
_cell.angle_beta   90.00
_cell.angle_gamma   90.00
#
_symmetry.space_group_name_H-M   'P 1'
#
loop_
_entity.id
_entity.type
_entity.pdbx_description
1 polymer ?
#
loop_
_entity_poly.entity_id
_entity_poly.type
_entity_poly.pdbx_seq_one_letter_code
_entity_poly.pdbx_strand_id
1 'polypeptide(L)'
;MSNRSTSSGLPAHCRAAAGSVLAMLAACGSASSALVAWNTNSNGNWATAANWSSNPALPGPLDDVTIDRPAAAVTVTLSNGDRTINSLSLAETIRFSGGTLAVTGAASVTGQMSMAGGTLIGGTWTLGSSISMVFEGATTSTLQGVTLNGTLNPGLGFNVRSGLTVNGNLFLNPNAALRSLETQTIDADLIGFISTLFPGALHVATGTTTSLSGGTLVEASAGSRGEIRNLDNITGGGVVNDGVIRATGANSRFSILNSTFHNNGQVEALSGGIVAIGGTVGDPGTLTEWTNSGVLRVNGGTLVLGGRFDIDPLDIERTGGNVILAGTLINSGQTTTLDATSGPWLAGRGVIEGGTLNLGSGGGMLFQLAPGLTQAKLTVNDVVVNGDMDLGIHGSLDVRGGLEMNGVLRSASKITSLETQTFDVDSIDCYHDPSGHTYLYLANATTLTLGAGATMQAVAAGGASIQELDSFAHNTQLISEGTLRATGQGSNLYIGADHFVNNGVVEALDSGLVTIGGRRTSQSPYTTFENNGALRVNGGTLSFGGSFWVDPASIDRTGGAIVLAGAMQNEGRTFTLNGSTGGWRVGGGEIVGGTVNLVGPNRLQWTSQTDSGFRHLTLTGVTLNGTIELGVSNSQLTVRDGMTLDGAVRLTSGLMYLNGDQAWNGGSIELGSSGSTGSMQVNGNWTIGSTTTVTGRGAITSTSGSSITNQGLVLKESAGSLHIGGAAFENQGTLRVTSGSLEVGAQNGWTNSGLIDVQGGTFLLQGAFTNTGSISKTGGSLDLAGTALNAGGTITMDGLAGSWTLSTGGRIVGGEVNFLNGARFLFDSINDSGTLQNVTMNGDTSVIGGSLGIQDSVNLNGSISFTGTSGRVVLTGAGLTIGAGEFAFVASGTQTNEIRLSAAPVTLGEDAIVRGGAAFSLSNPRAVIGRAQSLGATTLINQGLITADRAGMLLAIHADHLENEGVVKAEAGGALYIGNVLNNTGSNAQGLISPEVGAGWLGPEVATAALGSFRRVNWG
;
A
#
# COMPACT_ATOMS: atom_id res chain seq x y z
N MET A 1 0.00 57.48 -28.69
CA MET A 1 -0.16 57.83 -30.13
C MET A 1 -1.42 58.67 -30.29
N SER A 2 -1.34 59.69 -31.15
CA SER A 2 -2.21 60.87 -31.21
C SER A 2 -3.51 60.72 -32.04
N ASN A 3 -4.48 61.58 -31.70
CA ASN A 3 -5.44 62.30 -32.56
C ASN A 3 -6.73 61.65 -33.09
N ARG A 4 -7.88 62.15 -32.58
CA ARG A 4 -8.94 62.98 -33.26
C ARG A 4 -10.16 63.07 -32.32
N SER A 5 -10.45 64.18 -31.63
CA SER A 5 -11.19 65.40 -32.03
C SER A 5 -12.57 65.15 -32.66
N THR A 6 -13.65 65.40 -31.90
CA THR A 6 -14.69 66.42 -32.21
C THR A 6 -15.56 66.69 -30.98
N SER A 7 -15.50 67.94 -30.52
CA SER A 7 -16.44 68.58 -29.58
C SER A 7 -17.49 69.38 -30.36
N SER A 8 -18.77 69.26 -30.01
CA SER A 8 -19.87 70.22 -30.26
C SER A 8 -21.16 69.54 -29.78
N GLY A 9 -22.10 70.10 -29.03
CA GLY A 9 -22.38 71.44 -28.56
C GLY A 9 -23.85 71.41 -28.10
N LEU A 10 -24.16 71.93 -26.91
CA LEU A 10 -25.52 72.38 -26.58
C LEU A 10 -25.80 73.63 -27.42
N PRO A 11 -27.04 73.87 -27.94
CA PRO A 11 -28.08 74.47 -27.11
C PRO A 11 -29.55 74.13 -27.46
N ALA A 12 -30.44 74.65 -26.61
CA ALA A 12 -31.89 74.50 -26.51
C ALA A 12 -32.74 74.94 -27.71
N HIS A 13 -33.85 74.22 -27.95
CA HIS A 13 -35.22 74.64 -28.36
C HIS A 13 -36.09 73.36 -28.23
N CYS A 14 -37.33 73.27 -27.77
CA CYS A 14 -38.43 74.20 -27.63
C CYS A 14 -39.43 73.71 -26.56
N ARG A 15 -40.00 74.65 -25.81
CA ARG A 15 -41.27 74.52 -25.07
C ARG A 15 -42.45 74.43 -26.06
N ALA A 16 -43.56 73.91 -25.54
CA ALA A 16 -44.96 74.04 -25.99
C ALA A 16 -45.53 72.89 -26.85
N ALA A 17 -46.31 72.00 -26.20
CA ALA A 17 -47.61 71.54 -26.68
C ALA A 17 -48.32 70.67 -25.62
N ALA A 18 -48.92 71.28 -24.60
CA ALA A 18 -50.02 70.67 -23.84
C ALA A 18 -50.82 71.75 -23.07
N GLY A 19 -51.04 72.90 -23.71
CA GLY A 19 -51.97 73.91 -23.25
C GLY A 19 -53.15 73.95 -24.20
N SER A 20 -54.02 72.92 -24.19
CA SER A 20 -55.32 72.92 -24.87
C SER A 20 -56.18 71.70 -24.51
N VAL A 21 -56.33 71.37 -23.22
CA VAL A 21 -57.50 70.60 -22.72
C VAL A 21 -57.91 71.13 -21.33
N LEU A 22 -57.84 72.45 -21.11
CA LEU A 22 -58.24 73.10 -19.86
C LEU A 22 -59.40 74.11 -20.04
N ALA A 23 -60.12 74.06 -21.17
CA ALA A 23 -61.18 75.04 -21.47
C ALA A 23 -62.51 74.44 -21.96
N MET A 24 -62.76 73.15 -21.74
CA MET A 24 -64.07 72.54 -22.05
C MET A 24 -64.43 71.41 -21.07
N LEU A 25 -64.49 71.74 -19.78
CA LEU A 25 -65.37 71.05 -18.82
C LEU A 25 -65.65 71.92 -17.58
N ALA A 26 -65.78 73.24 -17.75
CA ALA A 26 -66.28 74.16 -16.73
C ALA A 26 -67.82 74.32 -16.82
N ALA A 27 -68.52 73.22 -17.06
CA ALA A 27 -69.98 73.18 -17.12
C ALA A 27 -70.51 71.77 -16.80
N CYS A 28 -70.23 71.27 -15.60
CA CYS A 28 -71.11 70.35 -14.90
C CYS A 28 -70.93 70.62 -13.40
N GLY A 29 -72.03 70.79 -12.68
CA GLY A 29 -72.07 71.36 -11.34
C GLY A 29 -71.15 70.66 -10.35
N SER A 30 -70.75 71.44 -9.35
CA SER A 30 -70.14 70.99 -8.10
C SER A 30 -70.93 69.80 -7.55
N ALA A 31 -70.49 68.58 -7.85
CA ALA A 31 -70.93 67.40 -7.12
C ALA A 31 -70.26 67.51 -5.74
N SER A 32 -71.02 68.00 -4.77
CA SER A 32 -70.67 67.87 -3.35
C SER A 32 -70.38 66.39 -3.07
N SER A 33 -69.38 66.11 -2.23
CA SER A 33 -69.30 64.79 -1.59
C SER A 33 -70.68 64.45 -1.02
N ALA A 34 -71.20 63.28 -1.38
CA ALA A 34 -72.43 62.76 -0.83
C ALA A 34 -72.09 61.68 0.20
N LEU A 35 -72.69 61.78 1.38
CA LEU A 35 -72.60 60.74 2.39
C LEU A 35 -73.49 59.56 1.96
N VAL A 36 -72.89 58.41 1.67
CA VAL A 36 -73.59 57.21 1.22
C VAL A 36 -73.46 56.09 2.26
N ALA A 37 -74.52 55.87 3.02
CA ALA A 37 -74.57 54.84 4.05
C ALA A 37 -75.20 53.51 3.58
N TRP A 38 -74.74 52.40 4.14
CA TRP A 38 -75.42 51.09 4.08
C TRP A 38 -76.75 51.15 4.84
N ASN A 39 -77.86 50.83 4.19
CA ASN A 39 -79.21 51.14 4.70
C ASN A 39 -79.99 49.92 5.27
N THR A 40 -79.47 48.69 5.15
CA THR A 40 -80.13 47.46 5.64
C THR A 40 -79.50 46.89 6.92
N ASN A 41 -80.32 46.27 7.79
CA ASN A 41 -79.88 45.55 9.00
C ASN A 41 -79.60 44.05 8.74
N SER A 42 -79.17 43.71 7.53
CA SER A 42 -78.92 42.33 7.11
C SER A 42 -77.67 42.24 6.26
N ASN A 43 -77.01 41.08 6.27
CA ASN A 43 -75.91 40.77 5.37
C ASN A 43 -76.33 40.98 3.90
N GLY A 44 -75.40 41.40 3.06
CA GLY A 44 -75.72 41.66 1.66
C GLY A 44 -74.50 41.91 0.78
N ASN A 45 -74.73 41.93 -0.53
CA ASN A 45 -73.68 42.22 -1.52
C ASN A 45 -73.56 43.74 -1.75
N TRP A 46 -72.33 44.25 -1.82
CA TRP A 46 -72.04 45.65 -2.16
C TRP A 46 -72.70 46.06 -3.48
N ALA A 47 -72.76 45.19 -4.47
CA ALA A 47 -73.30 45.46 -5.80
C ALA A 47 -74.83 45.59 -5.85
N THR A 48 -75.55 45.28 -4.76
CA THR A 48 -77.01 45.42 -4.71
C THR A 48 -77.39 46.86 -4.35
N ALA A 49 -77.81 47.65 -5.34
CA ALA A 49 -78.13 49.07 -5.18
C ALA A 49 -79.15 49.36 -4.05
N ALA A 50 -80.14 48.46 -3.85
CA ALA A 50 -81.15 48.59 -2.81
C ALA A 50 -80.58 48.64 -1.37
N ASN A 51 -79.34 48.16 -1.15
CA ASN A 51 -78.67 48.19 0.14
C ASN A 51 -78.00 49.53 0.48
N TRP A 52 -78.04 50.52 -0.44
CA TRP A 52 -77.40 51.82 -0.28
C TRP A 52 -78.41 52.95 -0.23
N SER A 53 -78.12 53.97 0.59
CA SER A 53 -78.91 55.21 0.65
C SER A 53 -78.90 56.02 -0.67
N SER A 54 -77.94 55.78 -1.56
CA SER A 54 -77.84 56.35 -2.90
C SER A 54 -78.72 55.66 -3.96
N ASN A 55 -79.46 54.59 -3.59
CA ASN A 55 -80.33 53.84 -4.49
C ASN A 55 -81.21 54.77 -5.35
N PRO A 56 -81.24 54.63 -6.70
CA PRO A 56 -80.78 53.47 -7.49
C PRO A 56 -79.29 53.42 -7.83
N ALA A 57 -78.49 54.42 -7.46
CA ALA A 57 -77.05 54.42 -7.70
C ALA A 57 -76.29 53.63 -6.64
N LEU A 58 -75.18 53.01 -7.04
CA LEU A 58 -74.16 52.51 -6.12
C LEU A 58 -73.24 53.67 -5.68
N PRO A 59 -72.52 53.55 -4.55
CA PRO A 59 -71.48 54.50 -4.19
C PRO A 59 -70.46 54.69 -5.31
N GLY A 60 -70.14 55.94 -5.63
CA GLY A 60 -69.23 56.36 -6.68
C GLY A 60 -68.01 57.15 -6.18
N PRO A 61 -67.13 57.60 -7.10
CA PRO A 61 -65.79 58.11 -6.76
C PRO A 61 -65.73 59.35 -5.87
N LEU A 62 -66.81 60.12 -5.78
CA LEU A 62 -66.90 61.34 -4.96
C LEU A 62 -67.59 61.11 -3.61
N ASP A 63 -68.09 59.89 -3.36
CA ASP A 63 -68.94 59.60 -2.23
C ASP A 63 -68.15 59.20 -0.99
N ASP A 64 -68.57 59.72 0.17
CA ASP A 64 -68.08 59.33 1.48
C ASP A 64 -68.96 58.20 2.02
N VAL A 65 -68.41 56.99 2.12
CA VAL A 65 -69.19 55.79 2.42
C VAL A 65 -69.15 55.45 3.90
N THR A 66 -70.31 55.16 4.49
CA THR A 66 -70.40 54.70 5.89
C THR A 66 -71.09 53.34 5.97
N ILE A 67 -70.44 52.37 6.62
CA ILE A 67 -70.99 51.06 6.97
C ILE A 67 -70.98 50.93 8.49
N ASP A 68 -72.08 51.38 9.10
CA ASP A 68 -72.32 51.36 10.54
C ASP A 68 -73.80 51.04 10.80
N ARG A 69 -74.08 49.91 11.46
CA ARG A 69 -75.43 49.44 11.78
C ARG A 69 -75.48 49.05 13.27
N PRO A 70 -75.60 50.02 14.20
CA PRO A 70 -75.61 49.73 15.64
C PRO A 70 -76.72 48.76 16.10
N ALA A 71 -77.77 48.60 15.30
CA ALA A 71 -78.89 47.71 15.56
C ALA A 71 -78.67 46.24 15.14
N ALA A 72 -77.63 45.93 14.35
CA ALA A 72 -77.36 44.58 13.86
C ALA A 72 -75.91 44.44 13.37
N ALA A 73 -75.24 43.33 13.74
CA ALA A 73 -73.94 42.99 13.15
C ALA A 73 -74.12 42.58 11.68
N VAL A 74 -73.60 43.39 10.76
CA VAL A 74 -73.76 43.17 9.31
C VAL A 74 -72.44 42.81 8.66
N THR A 75 -72.48 41.86 7.72
CA THR A 75 -71.39 41.57 6.78
C THR A 75 -71.76 42.05 5.38
N VAL A 76 -71.05 43.06 4.89
CA VAL A 76 -71.13 43.54 3.51
C VAL A 76 -70.12 42.78 2.65
N THR A 77 -70.58 42.10 1.61
CA THR A 77 -69.69 41.30 0.74
C THR A 77 -69.43 42.01 -0.59
N LEU A 78 -68.15 42.25 -0.90
CA LEU A 78 -67.71 42.58 -2.26
C LEU A 78 -67.17 41.30 -2.92
N SER A 79 -67.93 40.77 -3.89
CA SER A 79 -67.60 39.51 -4.56
C SER A 79 -67.04 39.69 -5.98
N ASN A 80 -67.35 40.80 -6.65
CA ASN A 80 -66.95 41.09 -8.03
C ASN A 80 -67.13 42.58 -8.37
N GLY A 81 -66.59 42.97 -9.52
CA GLY A 81 -66.68 44.33 -10.06
C GLY A 81 -65.71 45.31 -9.42
N ASP A 82 -65.40 46.38 -10.14
CA ASP A 82 -64.55 47.46 -9.67
C ASP A 82 -65.40 48.59 -9.08
N ARG A 83 -65.00 49.08 -7.91
CA ARG A 83 -65.67 50.16 -7.18
C ARG A 83 -64.64 51.21 -6.83
N THR A 84 -65.04 52.48 -6.92
CA THR A 84 -64.22 53.61 -6.51
C THR A 84 -65.06 54.52 -5.65
N ILE A 85 -64.53 54.92 -4.49
CA ILE A 85 -65.19 55.80 -3.52
C ILE A 85 -64.19 56.83 -2.98
N ASN A 86 -64.70 57.93 -2.41
CA ASN A 86 -63.85 58.96 -1.83
C ASN A 86 -63.31 58.54 -0.46
N SER A 87 -64.17 58.14 0.48
CA SER A 87 -63.76 57.69 1.82
C SER A 87 -64.61 56.53 2.33
N LEU A 88 -64.15 55.84 3.37
CA LEU A 88 -64.90 54.76 4.03
C LEU A 88 -64.81 54.83 5.55
N SER A 89 -65.95 54.90 6.24
CA SER A 89 -66.06 54.67 7.69
C SER A 89 -66.71 53.30 7.93
N LEU A 90 -65.93 52.33 8.40
CA LEU A 90 -66.35 50.93 8.58
C LEU A 90 -66.38 50.56 10.07
N ALA A 91 -67.58 50.47 10.63
CA ALA A 91 -67.83 49.94 11.98
C ALA A 91 -68.29 48.47 11.96
N GLU A 92 -68.89 48.02 10.85
CA GLU A 92 -69.33 46.64 10.65
C GLU A 92 -68.24 45.75 10.00
N THR A 93 -68.62 44.56 9.53
CA THR A 93 -67.73 43.70 8.74
C THR A 93 -67.89 43.95 7.24
N ILE A 94 -66.77 44.12 6.54
CA ILE A 94 -66.71 43.98 5.08
C ILE A 94 -65.92 42.73 4.71
N ARG A 95 -66.45 41.92 3.80
CA ARG A 95 -65.80 40.72 3.26
C ARG A 95 -65.49 40.91 1.78
N PHE A 96 -64.22 40.81 1.41
CA PHE A 96 -63.76 40.73 0.04
C PHE A 96 -63.60 39.25 -0.34
N SER A 97 -64.49 38.73 -1.19
CA SER A 97 -64.32 37.42 -1.82
C SER A 97 -63.84 37.52 -3.28
N GLY A 98 -63.81 38.74 -3.83
CA GLY A 98 -63.31 39.09 -5.16
C GLY A 98 -63.51 40.59 -5.41
N GLY A 99 -63.44 41.01 -6.68
CA GLY A 99 -63.64 42.42 -7.08
C GLY A 99 -62.52 43.36 -6.61
N THR A 100 -62.72 44.66 -6.87
CA THR A 100 -61.76 45.71 -6.55
C THR A 100 -62.44 46.87 -5.83
N LEU A 101 -61.85 47.35 -4.72
CA LEU A 101 -62.26 48.60 -4.09
C LEU A 101 -61.09 49.59 -4.11
N ALA A 102 -61.26 50.67 -4.85
CA ALA A 102 -60.38 51.82 -4.84
C ALA A 102 -60.93 52.90 -3.88
N VAL A 103 -60.09 53.37 -2.95
CA VAL A 103 -60.42 54.49 -2.06
C VAL A 103 -59.44 55.62 -2.36
N THR A 104 -59.95 56.78 -2.76
CA THR A 104 -59.08 57.91 -3.15
C THR A 104 -58.66 58.80 -1.98
N GLY A 105 -59.41 58.76 -0.88
CA GLY A 105 -59.17 59.51 0.36
C GLY A 105 -58.82 58.60 1.55
N ALA A 106 -59.42 58.87 2.70
CA ALA A 106 -59.16 58.12 3.94
C ALA A 106 -60.21 57.04 4.21
N ALA A 107 -59.80 55.96 4.85
CA ALA A 107 -60.69 54.95 5.41
C ALA A 107 -60.40 54.76 6.91
N SER A 108 -61.44 54.63 7.72
CA SER A 108 -61.35 54.29 9.15
C SER A 108 -62.04 52.96 9.38
N VAL A 109 -61.32 51.99 9.94
CA VAL A 109 -61.81 50.64 10.18
C VAL A 109 -61.81 50.37 11.68
N THR A 110 -62.96 50.59 12.32
CA THR A 110 -63.19 50.18 13.71
C THR A 110 -63.82 48.79 13.81
N GLY A 111 -64.46 48.34 12.73
CA GLY A 111 -64.94 46.96 12.55
C GLY A 111 -63.88 46.01 12.01
N GLN A 112 -64.30 45.05 11.18
CA GLN A 112 -63.42 44.03 10.59
C GLN A 112 -63.47 44.05 9.06
N MET A 113 -62.30 44.02 8.44
CA MET A 113 -62.11 43.74 7.02
C MET A 113 -61.62 42.31 6.84
N SER A 114 -62.43 41.46 6.22
CA SER A 114 -62.10 40.07 5.87
C SER A 114 -61.67 40.00 4.40
N MET A 115 -60.44 39.58 4.14
CA MET A 115 -59.78 39.49 2.84
C MET A 115 -59.66 38.02 2.42
N ALA A 116 -60.73 37.45 1.84
CA ALA A 116 -60.72 36.11 1.24
C ALA A 116 -60.32 36.11 -0.24
N GLY A 117 -60.27 37.29 -0.86
CA GLY A 117 -59.75 37.58 -2.19
C GLY A 117 -59.85 39.06 -2.50
N GLY A 118 -59.81 39.41 -3.77
CA GLY A 118 -60.05 40.79 -4.24
C GLY A 118 -58.86 41.72 -4.09
N THR A 119 -59.02 42.95 -4.58
CA THR A 119 -57.97 43.97 -4.62
C THR A 119 -58.41 45.24 -3.91
N LEU A 120 -57.57 45.74 -2.99
CA LEU A 120 -57.70 47.06 -2.40
C LEU A 120 -56.73 48.01 -3.10
N ILE A 121 -57.22 49.15 -3.58
CA ILE A 121 -56.39 50.13 -4.30
C ILE A 121 -56.41 51.47 -3.58
N GLY A 122 -55.22 52.00 -3.27
CA GLY A 122 -55.04 53.37 -2.79
C GLY A 122 -55.57 53.64 -1.38
N GLY A 123 -55.49 54.93 -1.03
CA GLY A 123 -56.07 55.49 0.18
C GLY A 123 -55.25 55.24 1.45
N THR A 124 -55.61 55.99 2.50
CA THR A 124 -55.01 55.86 3.83
C THR A 124 -56.00 55.21 4.78
N TRP A 125 -55.69 54.01 5.26
CA TRP A 125 -56.56 53.16 6.06
C TRP A 125 -56.12 53.13 7.51
N THR A 126 -56.92 53.67 8.40
CA THR A 126 -56.65 53.64 9.85
C THR A 126 -57.31 52.42 10.47
N LEU A 127 -56.50 51.50 11.00
CA LEU A 127 -56.94 50.25 11.61
C LEU A 127 -57.14 50.46 13.11
N GLY A 128 -58.34 50.19 13.62
CA GLY A 128 -58.68 50.36 15.04
C GLY A 128 -58.07 49.30 15.96
N SER A 129 -57.67 48.14 15.42
CA SER A 129 -56.99 47.07 16.14
C SER A 129 -56.23 46.13 15.18
N SER A 130 -55.44 45.19 15.69
CA SER A 130 -54.71 44.21 14.87
C SER A 130 -55.61 43.18 14.17
N ILE A 131 -56.90 43.08 14.55
CA ILE A 131 -57.90 42.20 13.89
C ILE A 131 -58.78 42.98 12.91
N SER A 132 -58.53 44.28 12.71
CA SER A 132 -59.31 45.11 11.78
C SER A 132 -59.10 44.72 10.31
N MET A 133 -58.03 43.98 9.97
CA MET A 133 -57.82 43.39 8.65
C MET A 133 -57.34 41.93 8.79
N VAL A 134 -58.11 40.98 8.27
CA VAL A 134 -57.89 39.53 8.41
C VAL A 134 -57.84 38.89 7.03
N PHE A 135 -56.80 38.11 6.74
CA PHE A 135 -56.66 37.37 5.49
C PHE A 135 -57.13 35.93 5.66
N GLU A 136 -57.98 35.46 4.74
CA GLU A 136 -58.56 34.11 4.80
C GLU A 136 -58.00 33.15 3.74
N GLY A 137 -57.16 33.64 2.82
CA GLY A 137 -56.50 32.84 1.80
C GLY A 137 -55.11 33.39 1.47
N ALA A 138 -54.10 32.53 1.45
CA ALA A 138 -52.68 32.92 1.45
C ALA A 138 -52.17 33.62 0.17
N THR A 139 -52.96 33.71 -0.91
CA THR A 139 -52.52 34.21 -2.22
C THR A 139 -53.59 34.94 -3.04
N THR A 140 -54.80 35.12 -2.53
CA THR A 140 -55.96 35.60 -3.31
C THR A 140 -56.25 37.09 -3.13
N SER A 141 -55.70 37.70 -2.09
CA SER A 141 -55.96 39.10 -1.71
C SER A 141 -54.78 39.98 -2.09
N THR A 142 -55.04 41.15 -2.69
CA THR A 142 -54.02 42.09 -3.15
C THR A 142 -54.21 43.47 -2.52
N LEU A 143 -53.14 44.03 -1.97
CA LEU A 143 -53.05 45.44 -1.59
C LEU A 143 -52.25 46.18 -2.66
N GLN A 144 -52.82 47.25 -3.22
CA GLN A 144 -52.20 47.99 -4.30
C GLN A 144 -52.07 49.49 -3.98
N GLY A 145 -50.85 49.96 -3.70
CA GLY A 145 -50.59 51.37 -3.38
C GLY A 145 -51.33 51.85 -2.13
N VAL A 146 -51.47 50.97 -1.14
CA VAL A 146 -52.25 51.21 0.08
C VAL A 146 -51.34 51.75 1.20
N THR A 147 -51.83 52.77 1.91
CA THR A 147 -51.22 53.22 3.17
C THR A 147 -52.08 52.75 4.34
N LEU A 148 -51.49 52.05 5.31
CA LEU A 148 -52.14 51.60 6.53
C LEU A 148 -51.60 52.40 7.73
N ASN A 149 -52.46 52.92 8.59
CA ASN A 149 -52.09 53.45 9.90
C ASN A 149 -52.49 52.44 10.97
N GLY A 150 -51.51 51.88 11.68
CA GLY A 150 -51.71 50.84 12.70
C GLY A 150 -51.01 49.52 12.37
N THR A 151 -51.25 48.50 13.20
CA THR A 151 -50.59 47.20 13.10
C THR A 151 -51.32 46.26 12.14
N LEU A 152 -50.60 45.72 11.15
CA LEU A 152 -51.07 44.66 10.27
C LEU A 152 -50.51 43.31 10.75
N ASN A 153 -51.40 42.37 11.08
CA ASN A 153 -51.03 41.02 11.53
C ASN A 153 -51.76 39.97 10.67
N PRO A 154 -51.32 39.77 9.42
CA PRO A 154 -52.00 38.89 8.48
C PRO A 154 -51.69 37.45 8.89
N GLY A 155 -52.68 36.74 9.43
CA GLY A 155 -52.53 35.33 9.81
C GLY A 155 -52.14 34.41 8.63
N LEU A 156 -52.31 34.88 7.39
CA LEU A 156 -52.00 34.21 6.13
C LEU A 156 -51.35 35.19 5.14
N GLY A 157 -50.76 34.69 4.05
CA GLY A 157 -50.11 35.52 3.03
C GLY A 157 -51.04 36.41 2.21
N PHE A 158 -50.47 37.44 1.58
CA PHE A 158 -51.16 38.41 0.71
C PHE A 158 -50.22 38.96 -0.35
N ASN A 159 -50.78 39.49 -1.44
CA ASN A 159 -50.02 40.09 -2.53
C ASN A 159 -49.92 41.61 -2.35
N VAL A 160 -48.80 42.18 -2.78
CA VAL A 160 -48.59 43.63 -2.83
C VAL A 160 -48.22 44.04 -4.25
N ARG A 161 -48.86 45.12 -4.71
CA ARG A 161 -48.54 45.83 -5.95
C ARG A 161 -48.44 47.32 -5.67
N SER A 162 -47.69 48.04 -6.48
CA SER A 162 -47.59 49.51 -6.49
C SER A 162 -47.24 50.11 -5.11
N GLY A 163 -46.55 49.34 -4.28
CA GLY A 163 -46.11 49.71 -2.94
C GLY A 163 -47.13 49.43 -1.82
N LEU A 164 -46.59 49.34 -0.60
CA LEU A 164 -47.34 49.25 0.65
C LEU A 164 -46.63 50.12 1.69
N THR A 165 -47.38 51.02 2.32
CA THR A 165 -46.90 51.79 3.48
C THR A 165 -47.69 51.35 4.70
N VAL A 166 -47.02 50.99 5.78
CA VAL A 166 -47.61 50.67 7.09
C VAL A 166 -47.02 51.63 8.11
N ASN A 167 -47.72 52.70 8.44
CA ASN A 167 -47.38 53.59 9.55
C ASN A 167 -47.69 52.86 10.88
N GLY A 168 -46.85 51.89 11.20
CA GLY A 168 -46.98 50.91 12.27
C GLY A 168 -46.25 49.59 11.97
N ASN A 169 -46.64 48.53 12.68
CA ASN A 169 -45.95 47.23 12.59
C ASN A 169 -46.66 46.26 11.63
N LEU A 170 -45.89 45.52 10.85
CA LEU A 170 -46.31 44.36 10.07
C LEU A 170 -45.72 43.08 10.70
N PHE A 171 -46.56 42.18 11.21
CA PHE A 171 -46.10 40.91 11.80
C PHE A 171 -46.41 39.72 10.91
N LEU A 172 -45.38 39.09 10.34
CA LEU A 172 -45.52 37.90 9.50
C LEU A 172 -45.53 36.62 10.37
N ASN A 173 -46.71 36.02 10.49
CA ASN A 173 -46.96 34.75 11.17
C ASN A 173 -46.30 33.54 10.48
N PRO A 174 -46.17 32.39 11.16
CA PRO A 174 -45.82 31.14 10.49
C PRO A 174 -46.74 30.89 9.28
N ASN A 175 -46.16 30.65 8.10
CA ASN A 175 -46.86 30.48 6.81
C ASN A 175 -47.50 31.74 6.21
N ALA A 176 -47.40 32.91 6.85
CA ALA A 176 -47.76 34.18 6.22
C ALA A 176 -46.58 34.66 5.34
N ALA A 177 -46.89 34.97 4.08
CA ALA A 177 -45.95 35.54 3.15
C ALA A 177 -46.48 36.84 2.56
N LEU A 178 -45.70 37.92 2.67
CA LEU A 178 -45.92 39.10 1.84
C LEU A 178 -45.34 38.78 0.46
N ARG A 179 -46.17 38.80 -0.59
CA ARG A 179 -45.75 38.49 -1.97
C ARG A 179 -45.67 39.78 -2.78
N SER A 180 -44.46 40.23 -3.02
CA SER A 180 -44.17 41.39 -3.87
C SER A 180 -44.17 40.98 -5.34
N LEU A 181 -45.14 41.47 -6.12
CA LEU A 181 -45.39 40.98 -7.49
C LEU A 181 -44.81 41.87 -8.60
N GLU A 182 -44.37 43.08 -8.28
CA GLU A 182 -43.77 44.03 -9.22
C GLU A 182 -42.64 44.81 -8.54
N THR A 183 -41.92 45.63 -9.29
CA THR A 183 -40.89 46.50 -8.70
C THR A 183 -41.56 47.58 -7.85
N GLN A 184 -41.25 47.61 -6.57
CA GLN A 184 -41.96 48.46 -5.61
C GLN A 184 -41.18 48.72 -4.33
N THR A 185 -41.74 49.59 -3.48
CA THR A 185 -41.22 49.90 -2.15
C THR A 185 -42.19 49.39 -1.08
N ILE A 186 -41.65 48.74 -0.06
CA ILE A 186 -42.38 48.42 1.18
C ILE A 186 -41.82 49.32 2.27
N ASP A 187 -42.71 50.03 2.96
CA ASP A 187 -42.40 50.95 4.04
C ASP A 187 -43.19 50.54 5.27
N ALA A 188 -42.52 50.27 6.39
CA ALA A 188 -43.17 49.96 7.65
C ALA A 188 -42.28 50.41 8.81
N ASP A 189 -42.83 50.71 10.00
CA ASP A 189 -41.98 50.96 11.18
C ASP A 189 -41.20 49.68 11.56
N LEU A 190 -41.88 48.53 11.50
CA LEU A 190 -41.33 47.21 11.78
C LEU A 190 -41.96 46.15 10.88
N ILE A 191 -41.15 45.31 10.24
CA ILE A 191 -41.53 44.02 9.68
C ILE A 191 -40.98 42.92 10.60
N GLY A 192 -41.83 42.43 11.49
CA GLY A 192 -41.46 41.47 12.53
C GLY A 192 -41.84 40.03 12.17
N PHE A 193 -40.98 39.08 12.55
CA PHE A 193 -41.23 37.64 12.41
C PHE A 193 -41.46 37.03 13.79
N ILE A 194 -42.50 36.21 13.93
CA ILE A 194 -42.99 35.74 15.24
C ILE A 194 -43.03 34.22 15.40
N SER A 195 -42.31 33.46 14.56
CA SER A 195 -42.38 32.00 14.51
C SER A 195 -41.09 31.29 14.91
N THR A 196 -41.19 30.19 15.66
CA THR A 196 -40.05 29.38 16.13
C THR A 196 -39.72 28.15 15.28
N LEU A 197 -40.65 27.69 14.45
CA LEU A 197 -40.50 26.43 13.67
C LEU A 197 -40.38 26.69 12.17
N PHE A 198 -41.31 27.46 11.61
CA PHE A 198 -41.35 27.80 10.18
C PHE A 198 -41.16 29.30 9.97
N PRO A 199 -40.26 29.74 9.10
CA PRO A 199 -40.05 31.15 8.85
C PRO A 199 -41.32 31.84 8.30
N GLY A 200 -41.59 33.06 8.76
CA GLY A 200 -42.41 34.01 8.00
C GLY A 200 -41.57 34.59 6.88
N ALA A 201 -42.19 34.99 5.76
CA ALA A 201 -41.42 35.27 4.56
C ALA A 201 -41.85 36.54 3.81
N LEU A 202 -40.87 37.27 3.29
CA LEU A 202 -41.05 38.21 2.19
C LEU A 202 -40.67 37.52 0.90
N HIS A 203 -41.64 37.32 0.01
CA HIS A 203 -41.42 36.70 -1.29
C HIS A 203 -41.35 37.76 -2.39
N VAL A 204 -40.35 37.69 -3.26
CA VAL A 204 -40.18 38.62 -4.38
C VAL A 204 -40.31 37.88 -5.71
N ALA A 205 -41.16 38.40 -6.59
CA ALA A 205 -41.40 37.83 -7.90
C ALA A 205 -40.17 37.89 -8.83
N THR A 206 -40.13 36.96 -9.78
CA THR A 206 -39.10 36.86 -10.80
C THR A 206 -39.06 38.12 -11.67
N GLY A 207 -37.87 38.70 -11.87
CA GLY A 207 -37.62 39.89 -12.68
C GLY A 207 -37.96 41.22 -12.00
N THR A 208 -38.28 41.24 -10.70
CA THR A 208 -38.72 42.45 -9.99
C THR A 208 -37.81 42.80 -8.83
N THR A 209 -37.88 44.05 -8.35
CA THR A 209 -37.09 44.52 -7.20
C THR A 209 -37.98 45.08 -6.10
N THR A 210 -37.83 44.58 -4.87
CA THR A 210 -38.50 45.14 -3.69
C THR A 210 -37.52 45.97 -2.88
N SER A 211 -37.80 47.25 -2.71
CA SER A 211 -36.99 48.15 -1.87
C SER A 211 -37.63 48.26 -0.48
N LEU A 212 -36.85 48.04 0.57
CA LEU A 212 -37.24 48.29 1.96
C LEU A 212 -36.83 49.72 2.31
N SER A 213 -37.77 50.56 2.74
CA SER A 213 -37.52 51.98 3.01
C SER A 213 -36.46 52.20 4.10
N GLY A 214 -35.83 53.38 4.11
CA GLY A 214 -34.83 53.74 5.12
C GLY A 214 -35.36 53.83 6.56
N GLY A 215 -36.68 53.98 6.74
CA GLY A 215 -37.34 53.92 8.05
C GLY A 215 -37.67 52.50 8.52
N THR A 216 -37.52 51.49 7.65
CA THR A 216 -37.99 50.14 7.93
C THR A 216 -37.00 49.33 8.76
N LEU A 217 -37.44 48.79 9.90
CA LEU A 217 -36.75 47.72 10.63
C LEU A 217 -37.36 46.37 10.27
N VAL A 218 -36.56 45.45 9.75
CA VAL A 218 -36.92 44.04 9.52
C VAL A 218 -36.24 43.20 10.59
N GLU A 219 -36.99 42.56 11.48
CA GLU A 219 -36.40 41.92 12.67
C GLU A 219 -36.92 40.49 12.94
N ALA A 220 -35.97 39.56 13.04
CA ALA A 220 -36.18 38.28 13.73
C ALA A 220 -35.73 38.39 15.19
N SER A 221 -36.69 38.47 16.10
CA SER A 221 -36.45 38.51 17.56
C SER A 221 -36.11 37.14 18.13
N ALA A 222 -35.87 37.05 19.45
CA ALA A 222 -35.49 35.82 20.13
C ALA A 222 -36.46 34.66 19.83
N GLY A 223 -35.91 33.52 19.41
CA GLY A 223 -36.67 32.35 18.97
C GLY A 223 -37.32 32.46 17.59
N SER A 224 -37.36 33.64 16.97
CA SER A 224 -38.03 33.85 15.68
C SER A 224 -37.17 33.50 14.47
N ARG A 225 -37.82 33.03 13.41
CA ARG A 225 -37.23 32.80 12.09
C ARG A 225 -37.90 33.66 11.03
N GLY A 226 -37.11 34.43 10.30
CA GLY A 226 -37.56 35.25 9.19
C GLY A 226 -36.73 35.01 7.95
N GLU A 227 -37.32 35.26 6.79
CA GLU A 227 -36.58 35.16 5.53
C GLU A 227 -37.11 36.08 4.43
N ILE A 228 -36.21 36.35 3.49
CA ILE A 228 -36.52 36.97 2.20
C ILE A 228 -36.16 35.93 1.16
N ARG A 229 -37.07 35.60 0.23
CA ARG A 229 -36.79 34.58 -0.80
C ARG A 229 -37.48 34.89 -2.13
N ASN A 230 -37.04 34.21 -3.19
CA ASN A 230 -37.73 34.24 -4.47
C ASN A 230 -39.13 33.60 -4.37
N LEU A 231 -40.11 34.17 -5.06
CA LEU A 231 -41.49 33.70 -5.08
C LEU A 231 -41.62 32.24 -5.57
N ASP A 232 -40.84 31.90 -6.59
CA ASP A 232 -40.88 30.60 -7.28
C ASP A 232 -39.77 29.65 -6.81
N ASN A 233 -39.03 30.01 -5.75
CA ASN A 233 -37.88 29.28 -5.21
C ASN A 233 -36.73 28.97 -6.20
N ILE A 234 -36.77 29.48 -7.44
CA ILE A 234 -35.83 29.09 -8.51
C ILE A 234 -35.17 30.30 -9.20
N THR A 235 -35.90 31.38 -9.53
CA THR A 235 -35.30 32.58 -10.18
C THR A 235 -35.90 33.91 -9.72
N GLY A 236 -35.08 34.97 -9.66
CA GLY A 236 -35.37 36.28 -10.26
C GLY A 236 -35.80 37.45 -9.37
N GLY A 237 -35.97 37.33 -8.06
CA GLY A 237 -36.36 38.46 -7.20
C GLY A 237 -35.17 39.25 -6.66
N GLY A 238 -35.16 40.57 -6.85
CA GLY A 238 -34.17 41.49 -6.28
C GLY A 238 -34.67 42.18 -5.01
N VAL A 239 -33.78 42.45 -4.07
CA VAL A 239 -34.09 43.23 -2.85
C VAL A 239 -33.05 44.31 -2.63
N VAL A 240 -33.53 45.52 -2.39
CA VAL A 240 -32.73 46.66 -1.92
C VAL A 240 -33.10 46.92 -0.47
N ASN A 241 -32.12 46.90 0.43
CA ASN A 241 -32.30 47.29 1.82
C ASN A 241 -31.76 48.70 2.02
N ASP A 242 -32.64 49.70 2.16
CA ASP A 242 -32.25 51.04 2.61
C ASP A 242 -32.41 51.20 4.14
N GLY A 243 -33.14 50.28 4.79
CA GLY A 243 -33.43 50.27 6.22
C GLY A 243 -32.50 49.36 7.03
N VAL A 244 -33.03 48.71 8.07
CA VAL A 244 -32.28 47.80 8.95
C VAL A 244 -32.83 46.39 8.86
N ILE A 245 -31.98 45.40 8.56
CA ILE A 245 -32.30 43.97 8.69
C ILE A 245 -31.55 43.42 9.90
N ARG A 246 -32.25 42.80 10.86
CA ARG A 246 -31.67 42.39 12.14
C ARG A 246 -32.12 40.99 12.57
N ALA A 247 -31.19 40.25 13.19
CA ALA A 247 -31.52 39.12 14.05
C ALA A 247 -30.98 39.36 15.47
N THR A 248 -31.82 39.18 16.49
CA THR A 248 -31.47 39.41 17.89
C THR A 248 -32.01 38.35 18.84
N GLY A 249 -31.19 37.95 19.82
CA GLY A 249 -31.55 37.00 20.84
C GLY A 249 -31.35 35.53 20.43
N ALA A 250 -31.33 34.65 21.42
CA ALA A 250 -31.04 33.24 21.22
C ALA A 250 -32.00 32.57 20.22
N ASN A 251 -31.46 31.70 19.37
CA ASN A 251 -32.19 30.95 18.35
C ASN A 251 -32.88 31.80 17.27
N SER A 252 -32.69 33.13 17.27
CA SER A 252 -33.18 33.98 16.19
C SER A 252 -32.38 33.75 14.92
N ARG A 253 -33.07 33.66 13.78
CA ARG A 253 -32.42 33.50 12.47
C ARG A 253 -33.12 34.34 11.41
N PHE A 254 -32.34 35.07 10.63
CA PHE A 254 -32.80 35.75 9.44
C PHE A 254 -32.01 35.30 8.22
N SER A 255 -32.68 34.89 7.14
CA SER A 255 -32.02 34.39 5.92
C SER A 255 -32.46 35.18 4.69
N ILE A 256 -31.50 35.65 3.91
CA ILE A 256 -31.72 36.37 2.64
C ILE A 256 -31.36 35.41 1.51
N LEU A 257 -32.36 34.93 0.79
CA LEU A 257 -32.29 33.82 -0.16
C LEU A 257 -32.87 34.20 -1.54
N ASN A 258 -32.92 35.50 -1.85
CA ASN A 258 -33.39 36.00 -3.14
C ASN A 258 -32.24 36.04 -4.16
N SER A 259 -32.53 36.29 -5.44
CA SER A 259 -31.48 36.23 -6.47
C SER A 259 -30.46 37.37 -6.41
N THR A 260 -30.91 38.60 -6.15
CA THR A 260 -30.00 39.76 -6.05
C THR A 260 -30.25 40.61 -4.81
N PHE A 261 -29.26 40.84 -3.96
CA PHE A 261 -29.41 41.65 -2.75
C PHE A 261 -28.47 42.86 -2.76
N HIS A 262 -28.99 44.05 -2.49
CA HIS A 262 -28.20 45.27 -2.33
C HIS A 262 -28.47 45.87 -0.96
N ASN A 263 -27.43 45.97 -0.13
CA ASN A 263 -27.54 46.62 1.17
C ASN A 263 -27.01 48.07 1.11
N ASN A 264 -27.92 49.05 1.14
CA ASN A 264 -27.61 50.48 1.35
C ASN A 264 -27.72 50.90 2.83
N GLY A 265 -28.51 50.17 3.62
CA GLY A 265 -28.77 50.45 5.03
C GLY A 265 -27.89 49.65 5.98
N GLN A 266 -28.49 48.94 6.94
CA GLN A 266 -27.78 48.12 7.92
C GLN A 266 -28.25 46.67 7.91
N VAL A 267 -27.31 45.74 8.07
CA VAL A 267 -27.59 44.33 8.39
C VAL A 267 -26.92 43.99 9.71
N GLU A 268 -27.67 43.49 10.68
CA GLU A 268 -27.21 43.36 12.07
C GLU A 268 -27.40 41.96 12.65
N ALA A 269 -26.29 41.31 13.01
CA ALA A 269 -26.26 40.07 13.78
C ALA A 269 -25.93 40.37 15.25
N LEU A 270 -26.95 40.40 16.11
CA LEU A 270 -26.84 40.80 17.52
C LEU A 270 -27.00 39.61 18.48
N SER A 271 -26.37 39.67 19.66
CA SER A 271 -26.45 38.76 20.83
C SER A 271 -27.22 37.44 20.61
N GLY A 272 -26.54 36.43 20.07
CA GLY A 272 -27.08 35.08 19.85
C GLY A 272 -27.94 34.89 18.60
N GLY A 273 -28.22 35.96 17.85
CA GLY A 273 -28.92 35.93 16.58
C GLY A 273 -28.03 35.65 15.39
N ILE A 274 -28.61 35.05 14.35
CA ILE A 274 -27.92 34.67 13.12
C ILE A 274 -28.53 35.41 11.93
N VAL A 275 -27.71 36.14 11.19
CA VAL A 275 -28.10 36.66 9.87
C VAL A 275 -27.28 35.94 8.80
N ALA A 276 -27.94 35.38 7.80
CA ALA A 276 -27.30 34.73 6.67
C ALA A 276 -27.70 35.43 5.37
N ILE A 277 -26.70 35.91 4.62
CA ILE A 277 -26.90 36.56 3.31
C ILE A 277 -26.52 35.56 2.23
N GLY A 278 -27.41 35.32 1.28
CA GLY A 278 -27.17 34.45 0.13
C GLY A 278 -27.08 32.95 0.44
N GLY A 279 -27.51 32.50 1.63
CA GLY A 279 -27.45 31.11 2.04
C GLY A 279 -28.01 30.86 3.43
N THR A 280 -27.78 29.67 3.97
CA THR A 280 -28.10 29.30 5.36
C THR A 280 -26.87 28.73 6.08
N VAL A 281 -26.96 28.52 7.39
CA VAL A 281 -25.87 27.91 8.16
C VAL A 281 -25.66 26.47 7.67
N GLY A 282 -24.51 26.20 7.06
CA GLY A 282 -24.13 24.87 6.55
C GLY A 282 -24.46 24.60 5.08
N ASP A 283 -25.27 25.46 4.46
CA ASP A 283 -25.55 25.45 3.02
C ASP A 283 -25.31 26.86 2.46
N PRO A 284 -24.19 27.09 1.75
CA PRO A 284 -23.76 28.42 1.40
C PRO A 284 -24.65 29.15 0.40
N GLY A 285 -25.59 28.44 -0.25
CA GLY A 285 -26.47 28.99 -1.27
C GLY A 285 -25.71 29.56 -2.47
N THR A 286 -25.76 28.92 -3.64
CA THR A 286 -24.92 29.29 -4.78
C THR A 286 -25.58 30.28 -5.76
N LEU A 287 -26.79 30.77 -5.47
CA LEU A 287 -27.63 31.49 -6.44
C LEU A 287 -27.85 32.98 -6.15
N THR A 288 -27.42 33.49 -4.99
CA THR A 288 -27.61 34.90 -4.62
C THR A 288 -26.36 35.71 -4.94
N GLU A 289 -26.48 36.71 -5.82
CA GLU A 289 -25.46 37.74 -6.01
C GLU A 289 -25.78 38.95 -5.14
N TRP A 290 -24.81 39.48 -4.40
CA TRP A 290 -25.09 40.62 -3.53
C TRP A 290 -23.93 41.60 -3.40
N THR A 291 -24.31 42.84 -3.09
CA THR A 291 -23.39 43.98 -2.92
C THR A 291 -23.77 44.75 -1.65
N ASN A 292 -22.78 45.40 -1.06
CA ASN A 292 -22.94 46.17 0.17
C ASN A 292 -22.33 47.57 -0.03
N SER A 293 -23.13 48.59 0.21
CA SER A 293 -22.73 50.00 0.31
C SER A 293 -23.05 50.59 1.68
N GLY A 294 -23.84 49.86 2.49
CA GLY A 294 -24.16 50.17 3.88
C GLY A 294 -23.28 49.42 4.90
N VAL A 295 -23.80 49.20 6.12
CA VAL A 295 -23.05 48.62 7.24
C VAL A 295 -23.49 47.18 7.54
N LEU A 296 -22.53 46.28 7.73
CA LEU A 296 -22.74 44.94 8.29
C LEU A 296 -22.27 44.93 9.75
N ARG A 297 -23.19 44.92 10.71
CA ARG A 297 -22.86 44.97 12.14
C ARG A 297 -22.92 43.58 12.78
N VAL A 298 -21.88 43.23 13.52
CA VAL A 298 -21.80 41.98 14.29
C VAL A 298 -21.46 42.29 15.75
N ASN A 299 -22.41 42.05 16.65
CA ASN A 299 -22.28 42.33 18.07
C ASN A 299 -22.81 41.14 18.90
N GLY A 300 -21.95 40.14 19.11
CA GLY A 300 -22.32 38.92 19.85
C GLY A 300 -23.24 37.95 19.09
N GLY A 301 -23.62 38.26 17.85
CA GLY A 301 -24.35 37.37 16.93
C GLY A 301 -23.43 36.60 15.97
N THR A 302 -24.02 35.96 14.95
CA THR A 302 -23.30 35.30 13.85
C THR A 302 -23.76 35.84 12.51
N LEU A 303 -22.83 36.34 11.70
CA LEU A 303 -23.05 36.74 10.31
C LEU A 303 -22.50 35.64 9.39
N VAL A 304 -23.35 35.12 8.49
CA VAL A 304 -22.94 34.16 7.46
C VAL A 304 -22.94 34.87 6.11
N LEU A 305 -21.77 34.90 5.49
CA LEU A 305 -21.54 35.46 4.16
C LEU A 305 -21.63 34.31 3.14
N GLY A 306 -22.83 34.07 2.59
CA GLY A 306 -23.13 33.12 1.53
C GLY A 306 -23.20 33.79 0.15
N GLY A 307 -23.75 33.10 -0.84
CA GLY A 307 -23.91 33.65 -2.19
C GLY A 307 -22.58 34.01 -2.87
N ARG A 308 -22.61 34.97 -3.79
CA ARG A 308 -21.45 35.56 -4.49
C ARG A 308 -21.44 37.07 -4.26
N PHE A 309 -20.32 37.63 -3.81
CA PHE A 309 -20.23 39.06 -3.43
C PHE A 309 -18.83 39.65 -3.57
N ASP A 310 -18.75 40.95 -3.81
CA ASP A 310 -17.50 41.72 -3.86
C ASP A 310 -17.09 42.20 -2.46
N ILE A 311 -15.77 42.30 -2.20
CA ILE A 311 -15.25 42.79 -0.91
C ILE A 311 -15.35 44.32 -0.75
N ASP A 312 -15.43 45.10 -1.83
CA ASP A 312 -15.33 46.56 -1.75
C ASP A 312 -16.67 47.28 -2.00
N PRO A 313 -17.22 48.03 -1.02
CA PRO A 313 -16.87 48.07 0.40
C PRO A 313 -17.77 47.17 1.27
N LEU A 314 -17.18 46.13 1.84
CA LEU A 314 -17.76 45.30 2.89
C LEU A 314 -17.45 45.93 4.26
N ASP A 315 -18.16 47.00 4.62
CA ASP A 315 -17.99 47.69 5.90
C ASP A 315 -18.56 46.85 7.05
N ILE A 316 -17.68 46.09 7.73
CA ILE A 316 -18.04 45.25 8.87
C ILE A 316 -17.68 45.96 10.19
N GLU A 317 -18.70 46.37 10.95
CA GLU A 317 -18.54 46.84 12.31
C GLU A 317 -18.67 45.68 13.30
N ARG A 318 -17.57 45.33 13.99
CA ARG A 318 -17.55 44.15 14.88
C ARG A 318 -17.21 44.50 16.34
N THR A 319 -18.08 44.07 17.25
CA THR A 319 -17.88 44.14 18.71
C THR A 319 -18.16 42.79 19.37
N GLY A 320 -17.54 41.72 18.85
CA GLY A 320 -17.75 40.33 19.27
C GLY A 320 -18.54 39.52 18.23
N GLY A 321 -18.95 38.29 18.58
CA GLY A 321 -19.68 37.39 17.67
C GLY A 321 -18.79 36.73 16.60
N ASN A 322 -19.42 36.09 15.61
CA ASN A 322 -18.77 35.30 14.55
C ASN A 322 -19.08 35.84 13.15
N VAL A 323 -18.10 35.79 12.25
CA VAL A 323 -18.29 35.95 10.80
C VAL A 323 -17.88 34.64 10.14
N ILE A 324 -18.75 34.06 9.31
CA ILE A 324 -18.51 32.79 8.61
C ILE A 324 -18.50 33.07 7.11
N LEU A 325 -17.39 32.73 6.44
CA LEU A 325 -17.31 32.76 4.99
C LEU A 325 -17.79 31.41 4.42
N ALA A 326 -19.00 31.41 3.86
CA ALA A 326 -19.63 30.21 3.30
C ALA A 326 -19.75 30.27 1.76
N GLY A 327 -19.98 31.47 1.21
CA GLY A 327 -20.13 31.73 -0.22
C GLY A 327 -18.82 32.04 -0.93
N THR A 328 -18.93 32.70 -2.08
CA THR A 328 -17.82 33.13 -2.92
C THR A 328 -17.55 34.62 -2.74
N LEU A 329 -16.40 34.93 -2.16
CA LEU A 329 -15.84 36.28 -2.06
C LEU A 329 -15.04 36.60 -3.33
N ILE A 330 -15.49 37.57 -4.11
CA ILE A 330 -14.75 38.12 -5.24
C ILE A 330 -13.81 39.21 -4.71
N ASN A 331 -12.52 38.92 -4.72
CA ASN A 331 -11.46 39.83 -4.29
C ASN A 331 -10.51 40.19 -5.47
N SER A 332 -10.90 39.86 -6.70
CA SER A 332 -10.08 40.04 -7.90
C SER A 332 -9.61 41.49 -8.08
N GLY A 333 -8.29 41.69 -8.07
CA GLY A 333 -7.67 43.02 -8.18
C GLY A 333 -7.75 43.88 -6.92
N GLN A 334 -8.25 43.34 -5.81
CA GLN A 334 -8.42 44.04 -4.54
C GLN A 334 -7.50 43.48 -3.45
N THR A 335 -7.34 44.26 -2.38
CA THR A 335 -6.62 43.84 -1.16
C THR A 335 -7.58 43.83 0.01
N THR A 336 -7.94 42.64 0.48
CA THR A 336 -8.73 42.44 1.70
C THR A 336 -7.79 42.35 2.90
N THR A 337 -8.03 43.13 3.96
CA THR A 337 -7.28 43.00 5.22
C THR A 337 -8.17 42.43 6.31
N LEU A 338 -7.72 41.32 6.92
CA LEU A 338 -8.32 40.73 8.10
C LEU A 338 -7.43 41.00 9.31
N ASP A 339 -7.80 41.95 10.15
CA ASP A 339 -7.02 42.40 11.32
C ASP A 339 -7.88 42.41 12.61
N ALA A 340 -7.40 43.06 13.66
CA ALA A 340 -8.14 43.19 14.91
C ALA A 340 -9.49 43.94 14.77
N THR A 341 -9.67 44.77 13.74
CA THR A 341 -10.89 45.53 13.47
C THR A 341 -11.95 44.62 12.86
N SER A 342 -11.59 43.85 11.84
CA SER A 342 -12.50 42.86 11.22
C SER A 342 -12.71 41.62 12.11
N GLY A 343 -11.73 41.35 12.97
CA GLY A 343 -11.58 40.10 13.70
C GLY A 343 -11.35 38.90 12.78
N PRO A 344 -11.24 37.68 13.34
CA PRO A 344 -11.07 36.47 12.56
C PRO A 344 -12.38 36.02 11.90
N TRP A 345 -12.27 35.47 10.70
CA TRP A 345 -13.37 34.88 9.94
C TRP A 345 -13.27 33.36 9.96
N LEU A 346 -14.40 32.67 10.18
CA LEU A 346 -14.47 31.22 10.19
C LEU A 346 -14.58 30.66 8.76
N ALA A 347 -13.75 29.66 8.44
CA ALA A 347 -13.79 28.96 7.15
C ALA A 347 -15.02 28.03 7.05
N GLY A 348 -16.08 28.53 6.41
CA GLY A 348 -17.40 27.90 6.33
C GLY A 348 -17.71 27.14 5.04
N ARG A 349 -16.68 26.61 4.36
CA ARG A 349 -16.71 26.04 2.98
C ARG A 349 -16.74 27.09 1.87
N GLY A 350 -16.42 28.34 2.18
CA GLY A 350 -16.38 29.42 1.19
C GLY A 350 -15.22 29.35 0.20
N VAL A 351 -15.31 30.22 -0.79
CA VAL A 351 -14.35 30.41 -1.88
C VAL A 351 -13.87 31.86 -1.86
N ILE A 352 -12.57 32.08 -2.06
CA ILE A 352 -12.01 33.42 -2.32
C ILE A 352 -11.43 33.41 -3.74
N GLU A 353 -11.87 34.36 -4.58
CA GLU A 353 -11.44 34.49 -5.98
C GLU A 353 -10.61 35.77 -6.19
N GLY A 354 -9.31 35.59 -6.44
CA GLY A 354 -8.40 36.64 -6.86
C GLY A 354 -7.92 37.58 -5.75
N GLY A 355 -6.95 38.43 -6.11
CA GLY A 355 -6.45 39.53 -5.30
C GLY A 355 -5.61 39.11 -4.10
N THR A 356 -5.43 40.05 -3.17
CA THR A 356 -4.56 39.88 -2.00
C THR A 356 -5.39 39.80 -0.73
N LEU A 357 -5.05 38.86 0.15
CA LEU A 357 -5.59 38.70 1.51
C LEU A 357 -4.48 38.96 2.53
N ASN A 358 -4.53 40.10 3.22
CA ASN A 358 -3.62 40.44 4.30
C ASN A 358 -4.16 39.92 5.64
N LEU A 359 -3.43 39.01 6.28
CA LEU A 359 -3.73 38.45 7.59
C LEU A 359 -2.95 39.23 8.66
N GLY A 360 -3.61 40.22 9.27
CA GLY A 360 -3.06 41.06 10.33
C GLY A 360 -3.19 40.47 11.72
N SER A 361 -2.46 41.02 12.69
CA SER A 361 -2.52 40.58 14.09
C SER A 361 -3.93 40.72 14.67
N GLY A 362 -4.44 39.66 15.29
CA GLY A 362 -5.78 39.64 15.87
C GLY A 362 -6.93 39.40 14.88
N GLY A 363 -6.61 39.26 13.58
CA GLY A 363 -7.55 38.87 12.53
C GLY A 363 -7.22 37.52 11.88
N GLY A 364 -7.63 37.35 10.62
CA GLY A 364 -7.27 36.23 9.77
C GLY A 364 -8.36 35.19 9.50
N MET A 365 -8.02 34.12 8.78
CA MET A 365 -8.90 32.98 8.52
C MET A 365 -8.71 31.91 9.59
N LEU A 366 -9.81 31.46 10.19
CA LEU A 366 -9.83 30.52 11.29
C LEU A 366 -10.51 29.20 10.88
N PHE A 367 -9.77 28.10 10.98
CA PHE A 367 -10.21 26.76 10.58
C PHE A 367 -10.79 25.97 11.77
N GLN A 368 -11.79 26.56 12.42
CA GLN A 368 -12.53 25.92 13.51
C GLN A 368 -13.90 25.42 13.03
N LEU A 369 -14.39 24.34 13.63
CA LEU A 369 -15.72 23.80 13.31
C LEU A 369 -16.80 24.81 13.71
N ALA A 370 -17.41 25.45 12.71
CA ALA A 370 -18.59 26.27 12.93
C ALA A 370 -19.84 25.40 13.19
N PRO A 371 -20.86 25.89 13.92
CA PRO A 371 -22.08 25.15 14.19
C PRO A 371 -22.72 24.62 12.90
N GLY A 372 -22.94 23.30 12.83
CA GLY A 372 -23.56 22.63 11.67
C GLY A 372 -22.59 22.18 10.56
N LEU A 373 -21.28 22.40 10.72
CA LEU A 373 -20.25 21.90 9.80
C LEU A 373 -19.54 20.66 10.36
N THR A 374 -19.15 19.75 9.46
CA THR A 374 -18.32 18.58 9.78
C THR A 374 -16.83 18.80 9.51
N GLN A 375 -16.48 19.88 8.80
CA GLN A 375 -15.11 20.27 8.48
C GLN A 375 -15.05 21.79 8.24
N ALA A 376 -13.96 22.44 8.65
CA ALA A 376 -13.69 23.84 8.32
C ALA A 376 -12.92 23.86 6.99
N LYS A 377 -13.55 24.33 5.92
CA LYS A 377 -12.97 24.28 4.57
C LYS A 377 -12.90 25.67 3.97
N LEU A 378 -11.81 25.96 3.26
CA LEU A 378 -11.65 27.14 2.42
C LEU A 378 -11.17 26.69 1.03
N THR A 379 -11.71 27.31 -0.01
CA THR A 379 -11.14 27.22 -1.35
C THR A 379 -10.55 28.59 -1.71
N VAL A 380 -9.33 28.61 -2.23
CA VAL A 380 -8.71 29.81 -2.80
C VAL A 380 -8.48 29.59 -4.28
N ASN A 381 -8.74 30.63 -5.09
CA ASN A 381 -8.52 30.64 -6.51
C ASN A 381 -7.77 31.89 -6.93
N ASP A 382 -6.52 31.76 -7.37
CA ASP A 382 -5.64 32.89 -7.78
C ASP A 382 -5.42 33.94 -6.67
N VAL A 383 -5.21 33.51 -5.42
CA VAL A 383 -5.12 34.40 -4.25
C VAL A 383 -3.67 34.56 -3.79
N VAL A 384 -3.27 35.80 -3.52
CA VAL A 384 -2.04 36.14 -2.78
C VAL A 384 -2.38 36.30 -1.30
N VAL A 385 -1.70 35.59 -0.41
CA VAL A 385 -1.91 35.67 1.05
C VAL A 385 -0.68 36.29 1.70
N ASN A 386 -0.85 37.39 2.45
CA ASN A 386 0.23 38.00 3.22
C ASN A 386 0.00 37.76 4.71
N GLY A 387 0.89 37.01 5.36
CA GLY A 387 0.78 36.61 6.76
C GLY A 387 0.50 35.12 6.94
N ASP A 388 0.55 34.67 8.20
CA ASP A 388 0.47 33.25 8.55
C ASP A 388 -0.98 32.71 8.53
N MET A 389 -1.14 31.46 8.09
CA MET A 389 -2.42 30.73 8.10
C MET A 389 -2.23 29.40 8.84
N ASP A 390 -3.14 29.07 9.77
CA ASP A 390 -3.11 27.80 10.51
C ASP A 390 -4.42 27.02 10.31
N LEU A 391 -4.30 25.86 9.68
CA LEU A 391 -5.44 24.97 9.38
C LEU A 391 -5.85 24.14 10.60
N GLY A 392 -4.97 23.94 11.59
CA GLY A 392 -5.24 23.02 12.68
C GLY A 392 -5.53 21.59 12.21
N ILE A 393 -6.25 20.83 13.05
CA ILE A 393 -6.64 19.43 12.79
C ILE A 393 -7.95 19.30 12.00
N HIS A 394 -8.77 20.36 11.96
CA HIS A 394 -10.10 20.35 11.34
C HIS A 394 -10.16 21.13 10.02
N GLY A 395 -9.08 21.82 9.66
CA GLY A 395 -8.99 22.64 8.46
C GLY A 395 -8.69 21.86 7.19
N SER A 396 -9.32 22.28 6.10
CA SER A 396 -8.99 21.85 4.75
C SER A 396 -8.84 23.08 3.87
N LEU A 397 -7.71 23.18 3.17
CA LEU A 397 -7.48 24.21 2.15
C LEU A 397 -7.46 23.55 0.78
N ASP A 398 -8.36 23.97 -0.11
CA ASP A 398 -8.33 23.60 -1.51
C ASP A 398 -7.80 24.80 -2.33
N VAL A 399 -6.87 24.53 -3.25
CA VAL A 399 -6.22 25.57 -4.06
C VAL A 399 -6.48 25.32 -5.54
N ARG A 400 -6.87 26.38 -6.24
CA ARG A 400 -6.94 26.54 -7.70
C ARG A 400 -6.19 27.81 -8.10
N GLY A 401 -5.74 27.91 -9.35
CA GLY A 401 -5.04 29.09 -9.87
C GLY A 401 -3.67 29.36 -9.25
N GLY A 402 -3.15 28.43 -8.44
CA GLY A 402 -1.93 28.64 -7.64
C GLY A 402 -2.17 29.34 -6.30
N LEU A 403 -1.13 29.32 -5.47
CA LEU A 403 -1.12 29.97 -4.16
C LEU A 403 0.20 30.73 -4.02
N GLU A 404 0.12 32.05 -3.90
CA GLU A 404 1.24 32.89 -3.48
C GLU A 404 1.03 33.23 -2.01
N MET A 405 1.98 32.95 -1.13
CA MET A 405 1.88 33.22 0.30
C MET A 405 3.17 33.77 0.88
N ASN A 406 3.15 35.04 1.27
CA ASN A 406 4.21 35.71 2.03
C ASN A 406 3.98 35.47 3.53
N GLY A 407 4.18 34.23 3.98
CA GLY A 407 3.99 33.78 5.34
C GLY A 407 4.02 32.26 5.50
N VAL A 408 3.77 31.77 6.70
CA VAL A 408 3.79 30.34 7.03
C VAL A 408 2.39 29.73 6.95
N LEU A 409 2.21 28.70 6.14
CA LEU A 409 1.05 27.82 6.13
C LEU A 409 1.28 26.65 7.08
N ARG A 410 0.64 26.67 8.25
CA ARG A 410 0.70 25.58 9.23
C ARG A 410 -0.48 24.64 9.04
N SER A 411 -0.22 23.33 9.02
CA SER A 411 -1.28 22.34 8.86
C SER A 411 -0.99 21.06 9.64
N ALA A 412 -2.03 20.53 10.28
CA ALA A 412 -2.08 19.18 10.85
C ALA A 412 -3.18 18.33 10.18
N SER A 413 -3.62 18.73 8.97
CA SER A 413 -4.76 18.15 8.26
C SER A 413 -4.56 18.17 6.74
N LYS A 414 -5.42 18.83 5.95
CA LYS A 414 -5.46 18.67 4.49
C LYS A 414 -5.18 19.96 3.71
N ILE A 415 -4.25 19.89 2.76
CA ILE A 415 -4.08 20.86 1.67
C ILE A 415 -4.28 20.10 0.35
N THR A 416 -5.08 20.62 -0.57
CA THR A 416 -5.36 19.97 -1.86
C THR A 416 -5.00 20.91 -3.01
N SER A 417 -4.09 20.48 -3.88
CA SER A 417 -3.89 21.06 -5.21
C SER A 417 -4.88 20.44 -6.18
N LEU A 418 -5.84 21.22 -6.68
CA LEU A 418 -6.93 20.70 -7.51
C LEU A 418 -6.63 20.69 -9.01
N GLU A 419 -5.59 21.39 -9.45
CA GLU A 419 -5.19 21.51 -10.84
C GLU A 419 -3.66 21.68 -10.97
N THR A 420 -3.16 21.78 -12.20
CA THR A 420 -1.75 22.06 -12.45
C THR A 420 -1.44 23.50 -12.07
N GLN A 421 -0.57 23.70 -11.08
CA GLN A 421 -0.33 25.02 -10.50
C GLN A 421 0.98 25.08 -9.70
N THR A 422 1.32 26.30 -9.26
CA THR A 422 2.49 26.59 -8.42
C THR A 422 2.06 27.05 -7.03
N PHE A 423 2.73 26.54 -6.01
CA PHE A 423 2.69 27.07 -4.64
C PHE A 423 3.99 27.83 -4.38
N ASP A 424 3.89 29.15 -4.39
CA ASP A 424 4.94 30.10 -4.02
C ASP A 424 4.67 30.57 -2.59
N VAL A 425 5.01 29.73 -1.61
CA VAL A 425 4.76 29.95 -0.18
C VAL A 425 6.06 30.00 0.57
N ASP A 426 6.26 30.87 1.57
CA ASP A 426 7.53 30.90 2.32
C ASP A 426 7.80 29.55 3.01
N SER A 427 6.81 29.04 3.75
CA SER A 427 6.89 27.71 4.38
C SER A 427 5.54 27.03 4.53
N ILE A 428 5.52 25.72 4.28
CA ILE A 428 4.46 24.79 4.69
C ILE A 428 4.98 23.98 5.88
N ASP A 429 4.54 24.36 7.07
CA ASP A 429 4.94 23.71 8.31
C ASP A 429 3.95 22.60 8.67
N CYS A 430 4.41 21.36 8.55
CA CYS A 430 3.64 20.18 8.89
C CYS A 430 3.90 19.80 10.35
N TYR A 431 2.89 19.90 11.20
CA TYR A 431 2.99 19.63 12.64
C TYR A 431 1.94 18.61 13.10
N HIS A 432 2.14 18.07 14.30
CA HIS A 432 1.30 17.00 14.84
C HIS A 432 0.37 17.46 15.96
N ASP A 433 -0.82 16.87 15.95
CA ASP A 433 -1.68 16.60 17.09
C ASP A 433 -1.85 15.07 17.14
N PRO A 434 -2.05 14.38 18.29
CA PRO A 434 -2.09 12.91 18.40
C PRO A 434 -3.02 12.15 17.44
N SER A 435 -3.87 12.87 16.70
CA SER A 435 -4.80 12.38 15.69
C SER A 435 -4.52 12.83 14.23
N GLY A 436 -3.58 13.75 14.01
CA GLY A 436 -3.37 14.47 12.75
C GLY A 436 -2.10 14.07 11.99
N HIS A 437 -2.27 13.77 10.71
CA HIS A 437 -1.22 13.65 9.69
C HIS A 437 -1.46 14.75 8.64
N THR A 438 -0.42 15.48 8.25
CA THR A 438 -0.55 16.50 7.21
C THR A 438 -0.49 15.85 5.84
N TYR A 439 -1.49 16.10 5.02
CA TYR A 439 -1.55 15.62 3.64
C TYR A 439 -1.58 16.80 2.68
N LEU A 440 -0.61 16.83 1.77
CA LEU A 440 -0.64 17.64 0.55
C LEU A 440 -1.07 16.74 -0.60
N TYR A 441 -2.33 16.89 -1.02
CA TYR A 441 -2.94 16.07 -2.04
C TYR A 441 -2.83 16.70 -3.43
N LEU A 442 -2.54 15.87 -4.43
CA LEU A 442 -2.60 16.24 -5.84
C LEU A 442 -3.81 15.57 -6.49
N ALA A 443 -4.60 16.35 -7.23
CA ALA A 443 -5.68 15.82 -8.04
C ALA A 443 -5.14 15.00 -9.23
N ASN A 444 -5.96 14.10 -9.76
CA ASN A 444 -5.58 13.21 -10.86
C ASN A 444 -5.05 13.96 -12.09
N ALA A 445 -3.95 13.47 -12.68
CA ALA A 445 -3.31 14.04 -13.88
C ALA A 445 -2.91 15.52 -13.75
N THR A 446 -2.43 15.95 -12.58
CA THR A 446 -1.98 17.32 -12.32
C THR A 446 -0.49 17.38 -11.94
N THR A 447 0.12 18.54 -12.21
CA THR A 447 1.47 18.86 -11.75
C THR A 447 1.42 19.96 -10.69
N LEU A 448 1.95 19.67 -9.50
CA LEU A 448 2.18 20.70 -8.48
C LEU A 448 3.66 21.12 -8.51
N THR A 449 3.91 22.41 -8.67
CA THR A 449 5.26 22.99 -8.51
C THR A 449 5.36 23.69 -7.15
N LEU A 450 6.32 23.31 -6.32
CA LEU A 450 6.72 24.10 -5.15
C LEU A 450 7.83 25.06 -5.58
N GLY A 451 7.58 26.36 -5.52
CA GLY A 451 8.50 27.38 -6.04
C GLY A 451 9.83 27.45 -5.31
N ALA A 452 10.81 28.13 -5.91
CA ALA A 452 12.20 28.18 -5.42
C ALA A 452 12.36 28.76 -4.00
N GLY A 453 11.46 29.66 -3.59
CA GLY A 453 11.42 30.21 -2.23
C GLY A 453 10.76 29.28 -1.21
N ALA A 454 10.06 28.25 -1.66
CA ALA A 454 9.19 27.46 -0.80
C ALA A 454 9.91 26.41 0.01
N THR A 455 9.60 26.35 1.31
CA THR A 455 10.03 25.27 2.19
C THR A 455 8.84 24.44 2.61
N MET A 456 8.87 23.12 2.40
CA MET A 456 7.96 22.21 3.07
C MET A 456 8.73 21.42 4.10
N GLN A 457 8.32 21.50 5.37
CA GLN A 457 9.03 20.86 6.46
C GLN A 457 8.13 20.05 7.40
N ALA A 458 8.54 18.81 7.66
CA ALA A 458 8.05 18.01 8.78
C ALA A 458 8.89 18.33 10.01
N VAL A 459 8.29 18.98 11.03
CA VAL A 459 9.01 19.61 12.16
C VAL A 459 8.77 18.94 13.53
N ALA A 460 7.92 17.92 13.62
CA ALA A 460 7.68 17.17 14.86
C ALA A 460 7.18 15.73 14.58
N ALA A 461 7.10 14.91 15.63
CA ALA A 461 6.54 13.57 15.59
C ALA A 461 5.10 13.61 15.06
N GLY A 462 4.86 13.25 13.79
CA GLY A 462 3.52 13.32 13.20
C GLY A 462 3.38 13.11 11.71
N GLY A 463 4.47 13.09 10.95
CA GLY A 463 4.45 12.71 9.53
C GLY A 463 3.72 13.68 8.58
N ALA A 464 4.36 14.03 7.48
CA ALA A 464 3.79 14.74 6.35
C ALA A 464 3.81 13.83 5.13
N SER A 465 2.75 13.84 4.34
CA SER A 465 2.67 13.08 3.09
C SER A 465 2.28 14.00 1.94
N ILE A 466 3.07 13.98 0.88
CA ILE A 466 2.68 14.49 -0.43
C ILE A 466 2.21 13.29 -1.23
N GLN A 467 0.93 13.21 -1.56
CA GLN A 467 0.38 12.00 -2.18
C GLN A 467 -0.84 12.31 -3.05
N GLU A 468 -1.32 11.30 -3.74
CA GLU A 468 -2.46 11.41 -4.64
C GLU A 468 -3.77 11.48 -3.86
N LEU A 469 -4.71 12.30 -4.35
CA LEU A 469 -6.00 12.51 -3.71
C LEU A 469 -6.86 11.24 -3.66
N ASP A 470 -6.84 10.47 -4.74
CA ASP A 470 -7.62 9.23 -4.89
C ASP A 470 -6.66 8.05 -5.04
N SER A 471 -6.93 6.94 -4.37
CA SER A 471 -6.12 5.70 -4.42
C SER A 471 -6.07 5.01 -5.80
N PHE A 472 -6.66 5.64 -6.83
CA PHE A 472 -6.75 5.20 -8.22
C PHE A 472 -6.50 6.34 -9.22
N ALA A 473 -6.13 7.54 -8.74
CA ALA A 473 -5.59 8.58 -9.59
C ALA A 473 -4.22 8.10 -10.09
N HIS A 474 -3.89 8.36 -11.34
CA HIS A 474 -2.60 7.99 -11.91
C HIS A 474 -2.13 9.16 -12.76
N ASN A 475 -0.82 9.37 -12.83
CA ASN A 475 -0.11 10.43 -13.54
C ASN A 475 -0.05 11.78 -12.82
N THR A 476 0.11 11.79 -11.49
CA THR A 476 0.44 13.01 -10.74
C THR A 476 1.93 13.34 -10.80
N GLN A 477 2.27 14.63 -10.84
CA GLN A 477 3.66 15.08 -10.82
C GLN A 477 3.90 16.12 -9.72
N LEU A 478 4.97 15.93 -8.96
CA LEU A 478 5.51 16.94 -8.05
C LEU A 478 6.84 17.46 -8.62
N ILE A 479 6.93 18.77 -8.82
CA ILE A 479 8.19 19.47 -9.11
C ILE A 479 8.53 20.30 -7.88
N SER A 480 9.70 20.06 -7.28
CA SER A 480 10.17 20.88 -6.16
C SER A 480 11.36 21.72 -6.60
N GLU A 481 11.17 23.03 -6.72
CA GLU A 481 12.24 24.01 -6.93
C GLU A 481 12.80 24.54 -5.60
N GLY A 482 12.00 24.44 -4.53
CA GLY A 482 12.35 24.85 -3.16
C GLY A 482 12.97 23.73 -2.31
N THR A 483 12.70 23.75 -1.00
CA THR A 483 13.26 22.80 -0.02
C THR A 483 12.20 21.85 0.52
N LEU A 484 12.44 20.55 0.44
CA LEU A 484 11.68 19.50 1.12
C LEU A 484 12.52 18.94 2.28
N ARG A 485 12.03 19.06 3.52
CA ARG A 485 12.82 18.75 4.72
C ARG A 485 12.06 17.90 5.73
N ALA A 486 12.76 16.96 6.35
CA ALA A 486 12.34 16.35 7.62
C ALA A 486 13.43 16.58 8.67
N THR A 487 13.04 17.10 9.83
CA THR A 487 13.98 17.43 10.93
C THR A 487 13.45 17.02 12.29
N GLY A 488 14.28 16.38 13.11
CA GLY A 488 13.90 15.93 14.45
C GLY A 488 13.33 14.51 14.52
N GLN A 489 13.28 13.96 15.73
CA GLN A 489 12.79 12.60 15.98
C GLN A 489 11.28 12.47 15.68
N GLY A 490 10.91 11.47 14.87
CA GLY A 490 9.52 11.18 14.50
C GLY A 490 8.96 12.04 13.35
N SER A 491 9.75 13.00 12.86
CA SER A 491 9.42 13.79 11.67
C SER A 491 9.64 12.94 10.43
N ASN A 492 8.54 12.54 9.78
CA ASN A 492 8.58 11.77 8.55
C ASN A 492 8.04 12.62 7.41
N LEU A 493 8.74 12.75 6.29
CA LEU A 493 8.22 13.34 5.06
C LEU A 493 8.16 12.25 4.00
N TYR A 494 6.96 11.90 3.57
CA TYR A 494 6.69 10.92 2.52
C TYR A 494 6.31 11.65 1.23
N ILE A 495 7.02 11.35 0.15
CA ILE A 495 6.80 11.95 -1.18
C ILE A 495 6.32 10.83 -2.11
N GLY A 496 5.02 10.79 -2.37
CA GLY A 496 4.34 9.70 -3.07
C GLY A 496 3.55 10.15 -4.30
N ALA A 497 3.96 11.22 -4.99
CA ALA A 497 3.49 11.50 -6.35
C ALA A 497 4.00 10.41 -7.32
N ASP A 498 3.35 10.24 -8.48
CA ASP A 498 3.76 9.26 -9.49
C ASP A 498 5.08 9.63 -10.17
N HIS A 499 5.33 10.92 -10.37
CA HIS A 499 6.62 11.45 -10.82
C HIS A 499 7.06 12.57 -9.90
N PHE A 500 8.25 12.44 -9.33
CA PHE A 500 8.87 13.47 -8.51
C PHE A 500 10.15 13.98 -9.17
N VAL A 501 10.18 15.29 -9.42
CA VAL A 501 11.36 16.00 -9.91
C VAL A 501 11.87 16.93 -8.81
N ASN A 502 13.07 16.65 -8.30
CA ASN A 502 13.78 17.56 -7.40
C ASN A 502 14.68 18.50 -8.20
N ASN A 503 14.33 19.78 -8.30
CA ASN A 503 15.18 20.86 -8.82
C ASN A 503 15.82 21.71 -7.71
N GLY A 504 15.28 21.65 -6.48
CA GLY A 504 15.74 22.39 -5.32
C GLY A 504 16.58 21.55 -4.37
N VAL A 505 16.10 21.36 -3.14
CA VAL A 505 16.82 20.65 -2.07
C VAL A 505 15.92 19.65 -1.37
N VAL A 506 16.39 18.41 -1.18
CA VAL A 506 15.77 17.43 -0.27
C VAL A 506 16.70 17.15 0.90
N GLU A 507 16.22 17.32 2.14
CA GLU A 507 17.06 17.25 3.35
C GLU A 507 16.47 16.33 4.43
N ALA A 508 17.27 15.36 4.88
CA ALA A 508 16.98 14.54 6.06
C ALA A 508 17.93 14.92 7.21
N LEU A 509 17.40 15.58 8.24
CA LEU A 509 18.16 16.20 9.33
C LEU A 509 17.78 15.61 10.70
N ASP A 510 18.72 15.53 11.64
CA ASP A 510 18.44 15.34 13.07
C ASP A 510 17.44 14.20 13.42
N SER A 511 17.66 12.98 12.91
CA SER A 511 16.75 11.82 13.03
C SER A 511 15.42 11.90 12.26
N GLY A 512 15.21 12.95 11.47
CA GLY A 512 14.09 13.05 10.53
C GLY A 512 14.24 12.07 9.36
N LEU A 513 13.12 11.55 8.88
CA LEU A 513 13.05 10.60 7.78
C LEU A 513 12.41 11.26 6.56
N VAL A 514 13.11 11.29 5.43
CA VAL A 514 12.51 11.58 4.13
C VAL A 514 12.42 10.29 3.33
N THR A 515 11.23 9.95 2.84
CA THR A 515 10.99 8.81 1.96
C THR A 515 10.49 9.29 0.61
N ILE A 516 11.24 9.04 -0.44
CA ILE A 516 10.87 9.34 -1.83
C ILE A 516 10.30 8.07 -2.45
N GLY A 517 9.02 8.07 -2.82
CA GLY A 517 8.35 6.96 -3.46
C GLY A 517 7.78 5.91 -2.50
N GLY A 518 6.61 5.38 -2.88
CA GLY A 518 5.80 4.47 -2.07
C GLY A 518 6.16 3.00 -2.08
N ARG A 519 5.72 2.33 -1.01
CA ARG A 519 5.72 0.87 -0.89
C ARG A 519 4.62 0.28 -1.79
N ARG A 520 5.00 -0.67 -2.66
CA ARG A 520 4.12 -1.52 -3.46
C ARG A 520 2.80 -1.85 -2.76
N THR A 521 1.69 -1.32 -3.28
CA THR A 521 0.46 -2.10 -3.39
C THR A 521 0.40 -2.64 -4.83
N SER A 522 -0.26 -3.78 -5.04
CA SER A 522 -0.13 -4.61 -6.25
C SER A 522 -0.68 -4.00 -7.56
N GLN A 523 -0.91 -2.68 -7.64
CA GLN A 523 -1.67 -2.06 -8.73
C GLN A 523 -1.13 -0.74 -9.32
N SER A 524 -0.04 -0.12 -8.82
CA SER A 524 0.49 1.15 -9.40
C SER A 524 1.93 1.01 -9.93
N PRO A 525 2.33 1.69 -11.04
CA PRO A 525 3.74 1.86 -11.39
C PRO A 525 4.51 2.55 -10.24
N TYR A 526 5.80 2.29 -10.16
CA TYR A 526 6.65 2.93 -9.15
C TYR A 526 6.64 4.46 -9.33
N THR A 527 6.58 5.22 -8.22
CA THR A 527 6.99 6.63 -8.23
C THR A 527 8.33 6.74 -8.94
N THR A 528 8.40 7.51 -10.01
CA THR A 528 9.64 7.80 -10.73
C THR A 528 10.30 9.03 -10.11
N PHE A 529 11.60 8.95 -9.81
CA PHE A 529 12.34 10.05 -9.19
C PHE A 529 13.47 10.54 -10.08
N GLU A 530 13.46 11.85 -10.35
CA GLU A 530 14.51 12.59 -11.03
C GLU A 530 15.13 13.63 -10.10
N ASN A 531 16.47 13.63 -10.00
CA ASN A 531 17.20 14.57 -9.17
C ASN A 531 18.09 15.49 -10.01
N ASN A 532 17.68 16.75 -10.13
CA ASN A 532 18.47 17.84 -10.70
C ASN A 532 19.04 18.79 -9.61
N GLY A 533 18.48 18.71 -8.40
CA GLY A 533 18.85 19.52 -7.23
C GLY A 533 19.80 18.83 -6.25
N ALA A 534 19.90 19.39 -5.05
CA ALA A 534 20.75 18.89 -3.97
C ALA A 534 20.01 17.87 -3.08
N LEU A 535 20.73 16.85 -2.64
CA LEU A 535 20.29 15.88 -1.64
C LEU A 535 21.21 16.00 -0.43
N ARG A 536 20.64 16.28 0.76
CA ARG A 536 21.42 16.41 2.00
C ARG A 536 20.97 15.43 3.07
N VAL A 537 21.93 14.80 3.73
CA VAL A 537 21.68 13.89 4.85
C VAL A 537 22.63 14.23 6.00
N ASN A 538 22.07 14.82 7.06
CA ASN A 538 22.81 15.23 8.24
C ASN A 538 22.13 14.71 9.52
N GLY A 539 22.49 13.49 9.92
CA GLY A 539 21.92 12.85 11.11
C GLY A 539 20.49 12.27 10.92
N GLY A 540 19.81 12.56 9.82
CA GLY A 540 18.52 11.96 9.44
C GLY A 540 18.64 10.71 8.56
N THR A 541 17.51 10.23 8.02
CA THR A 541 17.44 9.11 7.08
C THR A 541 16.80 9.55 5.77
N LEU A 542 17.48 9.31 4.64
CA LEU A 542 16.90 9.45 3.30
C LEU A 542 16.64 8.07 2.70
N SER A 543 15.38 7.75 2.42
CA SER A 543 14.95 6.48 1.86
C SER A 543 14.48 6.65 0.43
N PHE A 544 15.12 5.96 -0.51
CA PHE A 544 14.71 5.90 -1.90
C PHE A 544 13.81 4.68 -2.10
N GLY A 545 12.51 4.92 -2.17
CA GLY A 545 11.50 4.04 -2.74
C GLY A 545 11.29 4.32 -4.23
N GLY A 546 10.26 3.70 -4.83
CA GLY A 546 9.94 3.91 -6.25
C GLY A 546 11.02 3.41 -7.22
N SER A 547 11.14 4.05 -8.38
CA SER A 547 12.16 3.83 -9.41
C SER A 547 13.03 5.07 -9.55
N PHE A 548 14.35 4.93 -9.46
CA PHE A 548 15.25 6.10 -9.35
C PHE A 548 16.65 5.84 -9.89
N TRP A 549 17.39 6.92 -10.17
CA TRP A 549 18.85 6.92 -10.27
C TRP A 549 19.41 8.12 -9.51
N VAL A 550 20.43 7.90 -8.67
CA VAL A 550 21.19 8.95 -7.99
C VAL A 550 22.66 8.53 -7.96
N ASP A 551 23.55 9.45 -8.29
CA ASP A 551 24.98 9.28 -8.03
C ASP A 551 25.25 9.46 -6.53
N PRO A 552 25.77 8.45 -5.80
CA PRO A 552 26.09 8.59 -4.39
C PRO A 552 27.04 9.74 -4.07
N ALA A 553 27.89 10.15 -5.04
CA ALA A 553 28.81 11.26 -4.87
C ALA A 553 28.11 12.63 -4.91
N SER A 554 26.89 12.72 -5.44
CA SER A 554 26.11 13.97 -5.46
C SER A 554 25.32 14.22 -4.17
N ILE A 555 25.36 13.30 -3.21
CA ILE A 555 24.67 13.43 -1.92
C ILE A 555 25.61 14.08 -0.91
N ASP A 556 25.22 15.23 -0.37
CA ASP A 556 25.92 15.89 0.73
C ASP A 556 25.57 15.17 2.04
N ARG A 557 26.47 14.29 2.49
CA ARG A 557 26.24 13.40 3.64
C ARG A 557 27.25 13.64 4.75
N THR A 558 26.81 14.28 5.84
CA THR A 558 27.63 14.53 7.04
C THR A 558 27.25 13.63 8.23
N GLY A 559 26.26 12.75 8.07
CA GLY A 559 25.82 11.78 9.07
C GLY A 559 24.59 11.00 8.60
N GLY A 560 23.88 10.32 9.52
CA GLY A 560 22.58 9.71 9.22
C GLY A 560 22.63 8.40 8.43
N ALA A 561 21.56 8.07 7.69
CA ALA A 561 21.42 6.83 6.91
C ALA A 561 20.84 7.09 5.51
N ILE A 562 21.25 6.29 4.52
CA ILE A 562 20.58 6.21 3.22
C ILE A 562 20.03 4.79 3.09
N VAL A 563 18.78 4.66 2.65
CA VAL A 563 18.08 3.38 2.50
C VAL A 563 17.72 3.16 1.03
N LEU A 564 18.09 1.98 0.51
CA LEU A 564 17.69 1.49 -0.81
C LEU A 564 16.46 0.58 -0.64
N ALA A 565 15.27 1.11 -0.91
CA ALA A 565 13.99 0.40 -0.78
C ALA A 565 13.26 0.17 -2.12
N GLY A 566 13.55 1.00 -3.12
CA GLY A 566 12.99 0.94 -4.47
C GLY A 566 13.89 0.25 -5.51
N ALA A 567 13.57 0.42 -6.79
CA ALA A 567 14.32 -0.05 -7.94
C ALA A 567 15.29 1.04 -8.45
N MET A 568 16.58 0.83 -8.26
CA MET A 568 17.64 1.69 -8.77
C MET A 568 17.97 1.32 -10.23
N GLN A 569 17.82 2.27 -11.16
CA GLN A 569 18.10 2.13 -12.59
C GLN A 569 19.56 2.53 -12.89
N ASN A 570 20.49 1.58 -12.76
CA ASN A 570 21.94 1.78 -12.87
C ASN A 570 22.48 1.40 -14.27
N GLU A 571 21.64 1.17 -15.28
CA GLU A 571 22.06 0.76 -16.62
C GLU A 571 23.08 1.71 -17.24
N GLY A 572 24.22 1.16 -17.66
CA GLY A 572 25.31 1.95 -18.26
C GLY A 572 26.02 2.89 -17.29
N ARG A 573 25.74 2.81 -15.97
CA ARG A 573 26.28 3.68 -14.93
C ARG A 573 27.10 2.89 -13.91
N THR A 574 27.79 3.62 -13.03
CA THR A 574 28.58 3.05 -11.93
C THR A 574 28.10 3.63 -10.60
N PHE A 575 27.53 2.79 -9.75
CA PHE A 575 27.15 3.09 -8.37
C PHE A 575 28.32 2.75 -7.44
N THR A 576 29.00 3.76 -6.88
CA THR A 576 30.19 3.56 -6.03
C THR A 576 29.89 3.88 -4.56
N LEU A 577 30.20 2.94 -3.66
CA LEU A 577 30.23 3.15 -2.22
C LEU A 577 31.68 3.12 -1.72
N ASN A 578 32.16 4.23 -1.15
CA ASN A 578 33.54 4.40 -0.70
C ASN A 578 33.60 5.26 0.59
N GLY A 579 34.82 5.66 0.99
CA GLY A 579 35.04 6.45 2.19
C GLY A 579 34.32 7.81 2.24
N SER A 580 34.01 8.43 1.09
CA SER A 580 33.30 9.70 1.00
C SER A 580 31.78 9.55 0.90
N THR A 581 31.29 8.49 0.26
CA THR A 581 29.84 8.26 0.06
C THR A 581 29.20 7.45 1.19
N GLY A 582 30.00 6.70 1.96
CA GLY A 582 29.53 5.81 3.02
C GLY A 582 28.83 4.55 2.50
N GLY A 583 28.39 3.69 3.44
CA GLY A 583 27.53 2.53 3.15
C GLY A 583 26.04 2.88 3.11
N TRP A 584 25.26 2.12 2.34
CA TRP A 584 23.80 2.28 2.23
C TRP A 584 23.10 1.07 2.86
N ARG A 585 21.95 1.30 3.53
CA ARG A 585 21.14 0.24 4.13
C ARG A 585 20.21 -0.38 3.08
N VAL A 586 20.02 -1.70 3.15
CA VAL A 586 19.07 -2.44 2.31
C VAL A 586 17.69 -2.43 2.98
N GLY A 587 16.69 -1.92 2.25
CA GLY A 587 15.30 -1.80 2.71
C GLY A 587 14.26 -2.58 1.90
N GLY A 588 14.67 -3.50 1.01
CA GLY A 588 13.75 -4.29 0.16
C GLY A 588 13.86 -4.08 -1.35
N GLY A 589 14.84 -3.29 -1.82
CA GLY A 589 14.89 -2.82 -3.20
C GLY A 589 15.59 -3.72 -4.23
N GLU A 590 15.80 -3.15 -5.41
CA GLU A 590 16.41 -3.77 -6.59
C GLU A 590 17.47 -2.84 -7.19
N ILE A 591 18.56 -3.37 -7.74
CA ILE A 591 19.52 -2.65 -8.59
C ILE A 591 19.51 -3.31 -9.96
N VAL A 592 19.20 -2.52 -10.99
CA VAL A 592 19.09 -2.98 -12.38
C VAL A 592 20.25 -2.41 -13.19
N GLY A 593 21.04 -3.30 -13.80
CA GLY A 593 22.13 -2.97 -14.70
C GLY A 593 23.37 -2.31 -14.07
N GLY A 594 24.35 -2.03 -14.94
CA GLY A 594 25.55 -1.25 -14.64
C GLY A 594 26.53 -1.92 -13.68
N THR A 595 27.43 -1.10 -13.11
CA THR A 595 28.45 -1.52 -12.15
C THR A 595 28.11 -1.05 -10.75
N VAL A 596 28.21 -1.94 -9.77
CA VAL A 596 28.17 -1.65 -8.33
C VAL A 596 29.59 -1.83 -7.80
N ASN A 597 30.21 -0.73 -7.35
CA ASN A 597 31.59 -0.71 -6.89
C ASN A 597 31.67 -0.43 -5.38
N LEU A 598 32.08 -1.42 -4.59
CA LEU A 598 32.14 -1.38 -3.13
C LEU A 598 33.60 -1.30 -2.68
N VAL A 599 33.99 -0.17 -2.10
CA VAL A 599 35.40 0.16 -1.80
C VAL A 599 35.63 0.29 -0.30
N GLY A 600 36.65 -0.43 0.19
CA GLY A 600 37.03 -0.43 1.60
C GLY A 600 35.91 -1.00 2.50
N PRO A 601 35.59 -0.36 3.64
CA PRO A 601 34.54 -0.86 4.54
C PRO A 601 33.11 -0.51 4.09
N ASN A 602 32.95 0.28 3.02
CA ASN A 602 31.65 0.80 2.61
C ASN A 602 30.96 -0.17 1.64
N ARG A 603 29.72 -0.53 1.98
CA ARG A 603 28.97 -1.63 1.35
C ARG A 603 27.47 -1.43 1.48
N LEU A 604 26.71 -2.28 0.80
CA LEU A 604 25.28 -2.47 1.06
C LEU A 604 25.13 -3.23 2.39
N GLN A 605 24.34 -2.68 3.32
CA GLN A 605 24.27 -3.13 4.70
C GLN A 605 22.87 -3.66 5.03
N TRP A 606 22.80 -4.91 5.49
CA TRP A 606 21.60 -5.45 6.12
C TRP A 606 21.65 -5.16 7.62
N THR A 607 20.65 -4.44 8.14
CA THR A 607 20.57 -4.05 9.55
C THR A 607 19.50 -4.84 10.31
N SER A 608 19.68 -5.02 11.62
CA SER A 608 18.69 -5.66 12.50
C SER A 608 17.47 -4.76 12.78
N GLN A 609 17.65 -3.45 12.66
CA GLN A 609 16.59 -2.46 12.62
C GLN A 609 16.14 -2.32 11.16
N THR A 610 14.86 -2.55 10.88
CA THR A 610 14.31 -2.31 9.53
C THR A 610 13.26 -1.22 9.60
N ASP A 611 13.54 -0.10 8.95
CA ASP A 611 12.56 0.98 8.76
C ASP A 611 11.42 0.54 7.81
N SER A 612 11.61 -0.53 7.02
CA SER A 612 10.69 -1.02 5.99
C SER A 612 10.21 -2.47 6.14
N GLY A 613 10.71 -3.23 7.12
CA GLY A 613 10.36 -4.65 7.34
C GLY A 613 10.94 -5.67 6.35
N PHE A 614 11.54 -5.25 5.23
CA PHE A 614 12.10 -6.14 4.21
C PHE A 614 13.64 -6.13 4.21
N ARG A 615 14.25 -7.32 4.27
CA ARG A 615 15.71 -7.53 4.27
C ARG A 615 16.21 -8.15 2.97
N HIS A 616 15.54 -7.85 1.87
CA HIS A 616 15.77 -8.44 0.56
C HIS A 616 16.42 -7.42 -0.37
N LEU A 617 17.44 -7.82 -1.12
CA LEU A 617 17.97 -7.06 -2.26
C LEU A 617 17.90 -7.91 -3.51
N THR A 618 17.43 -7.34 -4.62
CA THR A 618 17.55 -7.97 -5.96
C THR A 618 18.64 -7.28 -6.76
N LEU A 619 19.50 -8.06 -7.44
CA LEU A 619 20.44 -7.58 -8.44
C LEU A 619 20.05 -8.17 -9.79
N THR A 620 19.83 -7.31 -10.78
CA THR A 620 19.37 -7.71 -12.12
C THR A 620 20.36 -7.22 -13.16
N GLY A 621 21.16 -8.12 -13.76
CA GLY A 621 22.14 -7.76 -14.81
C GLY A 621 23.30 -6.88 -14.32
N VAL A 622 23.75 -7.04 -13.08
CA VAL A 622 24.74 -6.16 -12.42
C VAL A 622 26.17 -6.69 -12.54
N THR A 623 27.13 -5.79 -12.72
CA THR A 623 28.56 -6.05 -12.46
C THR A 623 28.90 -5.64 -11.03
N LEU A 624 29.33 -6.57 -10.17
CA LEU A 624 29.69 -6.28 -8.79
C LEU A 624 31.21 -6.32 -8.60
N ASN A 625 31.77 -5.16 -8.22
CA ASN A 625 33.17 -5.02 -7.83
C ASN A 625 33.22 -4.82 -6.31
N GLY A 626 33.94 -5.69 -5.60
CA GLY A 626 34.04 -5.64 -4.13
C GLY A 626 33.11 -6.62 -3.39
N THR A 627 32.94 -6.44 -2.07
CA THR A 627 32.29 -7.44 -1.20
C THR A 627 30.86 -7.06 -0.80
N ILE A 628 29.91 -7.97 -1.05
CA ILE A 628 28.59 -8.00 -0.39
C ILE A 628 28.63 -8.99 0.79
N GLU A 629 28.14 -8.57 1.97
CA GLU A 629 28.11 -9.40 3.18
C GLU A 629 26.70 -9.49 3.78
N LEU A 630 26.14 -10.70 3.80
CA LEU A 630 24.86 -11.05 4.39
C LEU A 630 25.07 -11.51 5.85
N GLY A 631 25.36 -10.53 6.71
CA GLY A 631 25.82 -10.71 8.10
C GLY A 631 24.73 -10.91 9.15
N VAL A 632 23.47 -10.61 8.84
CA VAL A 632 22.35 -10.64 9.82
C VAL A 632 21.32 -11.69 9.45
N SER A 633 20.63 -12.24 10.45
CA SER A 633 19.54 -13.20 10.24
C SER A 633 18.47 -12.63 9.30
N ASN A 634 17.94 -13.48 8.41
CA ASN A 634 16.95 -13.14 7.39
C ASN A 634 17.41 -12.13 6.33
N SER A 635 18.72 -11.87 6.21
CA SER A 635 19.25 -11.17 5.03
C SER A 635 19.08 -12.05 3.79
N GLN A 636 18.56 -11.46 2.71
CA GLN A 636 18.31 -12.15 1.46
C GLN A 636 18.89 -11.37 0.28
N LEU A 637 19.50 -12.09 -0.65
CA LEU A 637 19.98 -11.58 -1.93
C LEU A 637 19.40 -12.43 -3.06
N THR A 638 18.75 -11.80 -4.03
CA THR A 638 18.32 -12.44 -5.27
C THR A 638 19.14 -11.92 -6.42
N VAL A 639 19.59 -12.80 -7.31
CA VAL A 639 20.25 -12.45 -8.57
C VAL A 639 19.39 -12.93 -9.74
N ARG A 640 19.17 -12.05 -10.72
CA ARG A 640 18.39 -12.29 -11.95
C ARG A 640 19.12 -11.75 -13.16
N ASP A 641 18.79 -12.28 -14.34
CA ASP A 641 19.27 -11.81 -15.65
C ASP A 641 20.81 -11.65 -15.74
N GLY A 642 21.54 -12.58 -15.13
CA GLY A 642 22.99 -12.59 -15.07
C GLY A 642 23.60 -11.63 -14.04
N MET A 643 24.87 -11.89 -13.69
CA MET A 643 25.71 -11.03 -12.87
C MET A 643 27.17 -11.26 -13.24
N THR A 644 27.97 -10.19 -13.30
CA THR A 644 29.43 -10.29 -13.39
C THR A 644 29.99 -10.07 -11.99
N LEU A 645 30.74 -11.05 -11.46
CA LEU A 645 31.32 -10.99 -10.12
C LEU A 645 32.83 -10.73 -10.21
N ASP A 646 33.26 -9.52 -9.84
CA ASP A 646 34.67 -9.11 -9.69
C ASP A 646 34.95 -8.74 -8.23
N GLY A 647 34.54 -9.65 -7.33
CA GLY A 647 34.45 -9.36 -5.91
C GLY A 647 34.11 -10.59 -5.09
N ALA A 648 33.40 -10.39 -3.99
CA ALA A 648 33.00 -11.47 -3.11
C ALA A 648 31.54 -11.37 -2.64
N VAL A 649 30.88 -12.51 -2.51
CA VAL A 649 29.60 -12.63 -1.80
C VAL A 649 29.81 -13.50 -0.56
N ARG A 650 29.57 -12.93 0.63
CA ARG A 650 29.69 -13.64 1.91
C ARG A 650 28.33 -13.87 2.53
N LEU A 651 27.95 -15.14 2.70
CA LEU A 651 26.67 -15.58 3.27
C LEU A 651 26.85 -16.03 4.72
N THR A 652 27.23 -15.12 5.61
CA THR A 652 27.50 -15.41 7.03
C THR A 652 26.27 -15.99 7.74
N SER A 653 25.07 -15.43 7.52
CA SER A 653 23.80 -15.86 8.13
C SER A 653 22.57 -15.58 7.25
N GLY A 654 22.79 -15.34 5.95
CA GLY A 654 21.74 -15.00 4.99
C GLY A 654 21.50 -16.07 3.93
N LEU A 655 20.51 -15.80 3.09
CA LEU A 655 20.08 -16.65 2.00
C LEU A 655 20.36 -15.98 0.66
N MET A 656 20.78 -16.76 -0.33
CA MET A 656 20.92 -16.30 -1.70
C MET A 656 20.05 -17.11 -2.66
N TYR A 657 19.38 -16.42 -3.58
CA TYR A 657 18.60 -17.02 -4.65
C TYR A 657 19.19 -16.64 -6.00
N LEU A 658 19.51 -17.64 -6.83
CA LEU A 658 19.82 -17.44 -8.23
C LEU A 658 18.57 -17.77 -9.04
N ASN A 659 18.00 -16.78 -9.71
CA ASN A 659 16.81 -16.95 -10.53
C ASN A 659 17.18 -16.77 -12.00
N GLY A 660 16.86 -17.76 -12.82
CA GLY A 660 17.31 -17.83 -14.21
C GLY A 660 18.74 -18.35 -14.35
N ASP A 661 19.22 -18.39 -15.58
CA ASP A 661 20.57 -18.88 -15.88
C ASP A 661 21.64 -17.87 -15.45
N GLN A 662 22.69 -18.37 -14.81
CA GLN A 662 23.77 -17.57 -14.23
C GLN A 662 25.12 -18.19 -14.62
N ALA A 663 26.07 -17.37 -15.05
CA ALA A 663 27.44 -17.79 -15.33
C ALA A 663 28.41 -16.73 -14.81
N TRP A 664 29.21 -17.08 -13.80
CA TRP A 664 30.11 -16.14 -13.15
C TRP A 664 31.56 -16.53 -13.42
N ASN A 665 32.30 -15.65 -14.07
CA ASN A 665 33.70 -15.84 -14.45
C ASN A 665 34.61 -14.92 -13.62
N GLY A 666 34.65 -15.14 -12.31
CA GLY A 666 35.45 -14.35 -11.39
C GLY A 666 34.89 -14.30 -9.97
N GLY A 667 35.72 -13.81 -9.06
CA GLY A 667 35.35 -13.58 -7.66
C GLY A 667 35.18 -14.82 -6.79
N SER A 668 34.68 -14.61 -5.58
CA SER A 668 34.57 -15.65 -4.56
C SER A 668 33.22 -15.65 -3.85
N ILE A 669 32.71 -16.84 -3.52
CA ILE A 669 31.52 -17.04 -2.70
C ILE A 669 31.93 -17.76 -1.43
N GLU A 670 31.60 -17.20 -0.27
CA GLU A 670 31.89 -17.79 1.04
C GLU A 670 30.57 -18.06 1.77
N LEU A 671 30.27 -19.33 2.04
CA LEU A 671 29.07 -19.74 2.77
C LEU A 671 29.33 -19.88 4.28
N GLY A 672 28.45 -19.30 5.10
CA GLY A 672 28.46 -19.45 6.56
C GLY A 672 29.68 -18.85 7.26
N SER A 673 29.65 -18.88 8.60
CA SER A 673 30.77 -18.50 9.48
C SER A 673 30.75 -19.33 10.75
N SER A 674 31.76 -19.26 11.63
CA SER A 674 31.79 -20.03 12.88
C SER A 674 30.54 -19.83 13.75
N GLY A 675 29.64 -20.81 13.75
CA GLY A 675 28.35 -20.82 14.45
C GLY A 675 27.09 -20.73 13.57
N SER A 676 27.19 -20.30 12.30
CA SER A 676 26.05 -20.15 11.38
C SER A 676 26.26 -20.85 10.02
N THR A 677 25.18 -21.18 9.30
CA THR A 677 25.21 -21.83 7.98
C THR A 677 24.62 -20.90 6.93
N GLY A 678 25.37 -20.64 5.85
CA GLY A 678 24.83 -19.97 4.67
C GLY A 678 24.01 -20.95 3.82
N SER A 679 23.04 -20.46 3.07
CA SER A 679 22.31 -21.29 2.10
C SER A 679 22.10 -20.55 0.80
N MET A 680 22.26 -21.27 -0.30
CA MET A 680 22.11 -20.79 -1.65
C MET A 680 21.18 -21.73 -2.42
N GLN A 681 20.16 -21.16 -3.06
CA GLN A 681 19.20 -21.89 -3.88
C GLN A 681 19.31 -21.44 -5.35
N VAL A 682 19.42 -22.41 -6.24
CA VAL A 682 19.54 -22.21 -7.69
C VAL A 682 18.23 -22.61 -8.38
N ASN A 683 17.58 -21.62 -8.97
CA ASN A 683 16.32 -21.71 -9.72
C ASN A 683 16.59 -21.44 -11.22
N GLY A 684 17.39 -22.30 -11.83
CA GLY A 684 17.94 -22.15 -13.19
C GLY A 684 19.22 -22.97 -13.37
N ASN A 685 20.03 -22.66 -14.37
CA ASN A 685 21.37 -23.26 -14.50
C ASN A 685 22.43 -22.31 -13.96
N TRP A 686 23.28 -22.77 -13.04
CA TRP A 686 24.40 -21.97 -12.54
C TRP A 686 25.74 -22.59 -12.92
N THR A 687 26.56 -21.80 -13.62
CA THR A 687 27.95 -22.14 -13.92
C THR A 687 28.90 -21.38 -12.98
N ILE A 688 29.62 -22.12 -12.14
CA ILE A 688 30.79 -21.62 -11.39
C ILE A 688 31.94 -21.58 -12.39
N GLY A 689 32.23 -20.42 -12.97
CA GLY A 689 33.25 -20.28 -14.01
C GLY A 689 34.67 -20.59 -13.52
N SER A 690 35.58 -20.79 -14.48
CA SER A 690 36.94 -21.30 -14.23
C SER A 690 37.79 -20.51 -13.23
N THR A 691 37.51 -19.21 -13.06
CA THR A 691 38.20 -18.31 -12.13
C THR A 691 37.43 -18.04 -10.84
N THR A 692 36.26 -18.66 -10.67
CA THR A 692 35.38 -18.48 -9.51
C THR A 692 35.71 -19.50 -8.43
N THR A 693 35.75 -19.04 -7.17
CA THR A 693 36.01 -19.90 -6.01
C THR A 693 34.81 -19.93 -5.05
N VAL A 694 34.40 -21.11 -4.60
CA VAL A 694 33.36 -21.31 -3.59
C VAL A 694 33.98 -21.95 -2.34
N THR A 695 33.77 -21.34 -1.18
CA THR A 695 34.29 -21.82 0.12
C THR A 695 33.24 -21.82 1.23
N GLY A 696 33.63 -22.31 2.40
CA GLY A 696 32.86 -22.15 3.63
C GLY A 696 32.10 -23.41 4.05
N ARG A 697 30.85 -23.24 4.49
CA ARG A 697 29.97 -24.27 5.07
C ARG A 697 28.50 -23.87 4.92
N GLY A 698 27.63 -24.86 4.78
CA GLY A 698 26.22 -24.64 4.48
C GLY A 698 25.74 -25.51 3.33
N ALA A 699 24.78 -25.02 2.56
CA ALA A 699 24.21 -25.77 1.45
C ALA A 699 24.08 -24.94 0.18
N ILE A 700 24.37 -25.57 -0.95
CA ILE A 700 24.05 -25.08 -2.29
C ILE A 700 23.12 -26.13 -2.91
N THR A 701 21.88 -25.73 -3.19
CA THR A 701 20.86 -26.64 -3.73
C THR A 701 20.24 -26.09 -5.00
N SER A 702 19.90 -26.98 -5.94
CA SER A 702 19.15 -26.63 -7.16
C SER A 702 17.71 -27.20 -7.12
N THR A 703 16.75 -26.47 -7.71
CA THR A 703 15.36 -26.93 -7.83
C THR A 703 15.15 -27.96 -8.94
N SER A 704 13.97 -28.57 -9.03
CA SER A 704 13.66 -29.52 -10.10
C SER A 704 13.82 -28.87 -11.49
N GLY A 705 14.58 -29.51 -12.37
CA GLY A 705 14.89 -28.99 -13.72
C GLY A 705 16.03 -27.96 -13.76
N SER A 706 16.66 -27.66 -12.62
CA SER A 706 17.85 -26.79 -12.49
C SER A 706 19.14 -27.61 -12.44
N SER A 707 20.28 -26.99 -12.75
CA SER A 707 21.59 -27.65 -12.69
C SER A 707 22.67 -26.73 -12.16
N ILE A 708 23.71 -27.33 -11.57
CA ILE A 708 24.92 -26.62 -11.13
C ILE A 708 26.12 -27.25 -11.85
N THR A 709 26.87 -26.44 -12.58
CA THR A 709 28.11 -26.86 -13.26
C THR A 709 29.29 -26.15 -12.62
N ASN A 710 30.21 -26.92 -12.02
CA ASN A 710 31.47 -26.39 -11.52
C ASN A 710 32.55 -26.47 -12.59
N GLN A 711 33.05 -25.34 -13.08
CA GLN A 711 34.28 -25.22 -13.90
C GLN A 711 35.44 -24.61 -13.10
N GLY A 712 35.15 -23.96 -11.97
CA GLY A 712 36.12 -23.34 -11.07
C GLY A 712 36.54 -24.23 -9.92
N LEU A 713 36.74 -23.61 -8.75
CA LEU A 713 37.18 -24.28 -7.53
C LEU A 713 36.07 -24.26 -6.47
N VAL A 714 35.62 -25.44 -6.04
CA VAL A 714 34.91 -25.59 -4.77
C VAL A 714 35.90 -26.10 -3.74
N LEU A 715 36.17 -25.30 -2.71
CA LEU A 715 37.17 -25.58 -1.69
C LEU A 715 36.55 -25.66 -0.30
N LYS A 716 36.67 -26.82 0.35
CA LYS A 716 36.38 -26.99 1.77
C LYS A 716 37.68 -26.93 2.58
N GLU A 717 37.88 -25.84 3.31
CA GLU A 717 39.12 -25.58 4.06
C GLU A 717 38.94 -25.28 5.56
N SER A 718 37.69 -25.17 6.02
CA SER A 718 37.34 -24.86 7.42
C SER A 718 36.57 -26.00 8.08
N ALA A 719 36.30 -25.91 9.39
CA ALA A 719 35.43 -26.88 10.08
C ALA A 719 33.96 -26.81 9.60
N GLY A 720 33.18 -27.86 9.90
CA GLY A 720 31.78 -28.01 9.47
C GLY A 720 31.64 -28.61 8.07
N SER A 721 30.41 -28.66 7.55
CA SER A 721 30.08 -29.30 6.27
C SER A 721 29.63 -28.28 5.22
N LEU A 722 30.04 -28.49 3.96
CA LEU A 722 29.45 -27.87 2.78
C LEU A 722 28.74 -28.95 1.98
N HIS A 723 27.44 -28.79 1.75
CA HIS A 723 26.62 -29.70 0.96
C HIS A 723 26.30 -29.09 -0.41
N ILE A 724 26.52 -29.85 -1.47
CA ILE A 724 26.08 -29.54 -2.84
C ILE A 724 25.06 -30.60 -3.26
N GLY A 725 23.84 -30.16 -3.56
CA GLY A 725 22.78 -31.07 -3.97
C GLY A 725 21.69 -30.42 -4.80
N GLY A 726 20.52 -31.08 -4.85
CA GLY A 726 19.39 -30.67 -5.70
C GLY A 726 19.18 -31.61 -6.87
N ALA A 727 18.69 -31.09 -8.00
CA ALA A 727 18.30 -31.90 -9.15
C ALA A 727 19.49 -32.52 -9.90
N ALA A 728 20.47 -31.72 -10.33
CA ALA A 728 21.64 -32.18 -11.07
C ALA A 728 22.91 -31.38 -10.73
N PHE A 729 24.06 -32.04 -10.78
CA PHE A 729 25.38 -31.43 -10.57
C PHE A 729 26.41 -32.00 -11.55
N GLU A 730 27.32 -31.17 -12.04
CA GLU A 730 28.44 -31.57 -12.88
C GLU A 730 29.72 -30.88 -12.42
N ASN A 731 30.77 -31.65 -12.17
CA ASN A 731 32.11 -31.13 -11.89
C ASN A 731 33.03 -31.26 -13.11
N GLN A 732 33.33 -30.14 -13.77
CA GLN A 732 34.36 -29.97 -14.81
C GLN A 732 35.64 -29.32 -14.26
N GLY A 733 35.55 -28.65 -13.11
CA GLY A 733 36.64 -27.97 -12.42
C GLY A 733 37.26 -28.80 -11.30
N THR A 734 37.55 -28.17 -10.17
CA THR A 734 38.14 -28.83 -8.99
C THR A 734 37.19 -28.82 -7.79
N LEU A 735 36.99 -29.98 -7.18
CA LEU A 735 36.44 -30.11 -5.82
C LEU A 735 37.60 -30.45 -4.89
N ARG A 736 37.94 -29.57 -3.95
CA ARG A 736 39.06 -29.76 -3.04
C ARG A 736 38.63 -29.77 -1.58
N VAL A 737 39.17 -30.69 -0.80
CA VAL A 737 38.96 -30.76 0.66
C VAL A 737 40.30 -30.76 1.37
N THR A 738 40.53 -29.77 2.22
CA THR A 738 41.72 -29.67 3.08
C THR A 738 41.36 -29.76 4.57
N SER A 739 40.10 -29.46 4.94
CA SER A 739 39.57 -29.62 6.30
C SER A 739 38.03 -29.71 6.27
N GLY A 740 37.40 -30.08 7.39
CA GLY A 740 35.94 -30.21 7.49
C GLY A 740 35.37 -31.29 6.56
N SER A 741 34.12 -31.12 6.12
CA SER A 741 33.42 -32.07 5.26
C SER A 741 32.86 -31.41 4.00
N LEU A 742 33.09 -32.00 2.82
CA LEU A 742 32.41 -31.66 1.57
C LEU A 742 31.51 -32.82 1.16
N GLU A 743 30.24 -32.55 0.96
CA GLU A 743 29.23 -33.53 0.61
C GLU A 743 28.63 -33.20 -0.75
N VAL A 744 28.62 -34.15 -1.67
CA VAL A 744 28.00 -34.00 -2.99
C VAL A 744 26.99 -35.10 -3.21
N GLY A 745 25.73 -34.72 -3.49
CA GLY A 745 24.66 -35.66 -3.80
C GLY A 745 23.49 -34.99 -4.53
N ALA A 746 23.25 -35.41 -5.77
CA ALA A 746 22.15 -34.91 -6.60
C ALA A 746 21.08 -36.00 -6.83
N GLN A 747 19.81 -35.59 -6.91
CA GLN A 747 18.65 -36.47 -7.05
C GLN A 747 18.66 -37.23 -8.39
N ASN A 748 19.04 -36.57 -9.48
CA ASN A 748 19.15 -37.18 -10.81
C ASN A 748 20.57 -37.69 -11.11
N GLY A 749 21.39 -37.83 -10.07
CA GLY A 749 22.80 -38.15 -10.17
C GLY A 749 23.68 -36.97 -10.58
N TRP A 750 24.99 -37.17 -10.53
CA TRP A 750 25.98 -36.16 -10.88
C TRP A 750 27.18 -36.73 -11.65
N THR A 751 27.93 -35.88 -12.34
CA THR A 751 29.11 -36.29 -13.12
C THR A 751 30.38 -35.60 -12.62
N ASN A 752 31.49 -36.33 -12.64
CA ASN A 752 32.82 -35.77 -12.44
C ASN A 752 33.65 -35.97 -13.72
N SER A 753 33.95 -34.90 -14.44
CA SER A 753 34.90 -34.85 -15.55
C SER A 753 36.18 -34.06 -15.22
N GLY A 754 36.16 -33.30 -14.12
CA GLY A 754 37.30 -32.57 -13.56
C GLY A 754 38.09 -33.35 -12.50
N LEU A 755 38.59 -32.62 -11.50
CA LEU A 755 39.42 -33.14 -10.40
C LEU A 755 38.64 -33.17 -9.08
N ILE A 756 38.68 -34.31 -8.38
CA ILE A 756 38.38 -34.40 -6.95
C ILE A 756 39.72 -34.52 -6.22
N ASP A 757 40.01 -33.60 -5.29
CA ASP A 757 41.30 -33.49 -4.60
C ASP A 757 41.12 -33.47 -3.07
N VAL A 758 41.36 -34.61 -2.42
CA VAL A 758 41.21 -34.78 -0.98
C VAL A 758 42.58 -34.75 -0.31
N GLN A 759 42.93 -33.60 0.25
CA GLN A 759 44.20 -33.36 0.95
C GLN A 759 44.06 -33.46 2.47
N GLY A 760 42.85 -33.26 3.00
CA GLY A 760 42.49 -33.34 4.42
C GLY A 760 40.97 -33.42 4.59
N GLY A 761 40.46 -33.42 5.82
CA GLY A 761 39.00 -33.48 6.08
C GLY A 761 38.32 -34.76 5.55
N THR A 762 37.04 -34.68 5.22
CA THR A 762 36.22 -35.77 4.66
C THR A 762 35.53 -35.30 3.38
N PHE A 763 35.59 -36.08 2.31
CA PHE A 763 34.71 -35.92 1.16
C PHE A 763 33.67 -37.05 1.18
N LEU A 764 32.37 -36.71 1.20
CA LEU A 764 31.26 -37.66 1.12
C LEU A 764 30.66 -37.68 -0.28
N LEU A 765 30.78 -38.82 -0.93
CA LEU A 765 30.19 -39.11 -2.24
C LEU A 765 28.81 -39.76 -2.03
N GLN A 766 27.74 -39.03 -2.33
CA GLN A 766 26.36 -39.50 -2.23
C GLN A 766 25.66 -39.54 -3.59
N GLY A 767 24.53 -40.25 -3.64
CA GLY A 767 23.73 -40.44 -4.86
C GLY A 767 24.43 -41.31 -5.91
N ALA A 768 23.82 -41.45 -7.07
CA ALA A 768 24.48 -42.06 -8.22
C ALA A 768 25.40 -41.03 -8.90
N PHE A 769 26.63 -41.41 -9.23
CA PHE A 769 27.53 -40.52 -9.98
C PHE A 769 28.35 -41.25 -11.03
N THR A 770 28.68 -40.54 -12.11
CA THR A 770 29.57 -41.04 -13.16
C THR A 770 30.91 -40.32 -13.08
N ASN A 771 31.99 -41.07 -12.96
CA ASN A 771 33.34 -40.51 -12.93
C ASN A 771 34.07 -40.76 -14.26
N THR A 772 34.39 -39.69 -14.98
CA THR A 772 35.25 -39.68 -16.18
C THR A 772 36.53 -38.88 -15.98
N GLY A 773 36.60 -38.08 -14.91
CA GLY A 773 37.77 -37.31 -14.48
C GLY A 773 38.65 -38.07 -13.48
N SER A 774 39.49 -37.31 -12.76
CA SER A 774 40.46 -37.86 -11.80
C SER A 774 40.02 -37.68 -10.35
N ILE A 775 40.32 -38.67 -9.51
CA ILE A 775 40.21 -38.60 -8.05
C ILE A 775 41.61 -38.73 -7.46
N SER A 776 42.08 -37.67 -6.81
CA SER A 776 43.36 -37.60 -6.08
C SER A 776 43.09 -37.53 -4.59
N LYS A 777 43.74 -38.39 -3.82
CA LYS A 777 43.69 -38.38 -2.36
C LYS A 777 45.12 -38.37 -1.85
N THR A 778 45.55 -37.26 -1.24
CA THR A 778 46.89 -37.10 -0.63
C THR A 778 46.83 -36.98 0.89
N GLY A 779 45.62 -36.91 1.47
CA GLY A 779 45.33 -36.98 2.90
C GLY A 779 43.83 -37.16 3.16
N GLY A 780 43.34 -36.83 4.37
CA GLY A 780 41.91 -36.85 4.71
C GLY A 780 41.20 -38.22 4.63
N SER A 781 39.88 -38.21 4.48
CA SER A 781 39.02 -39.38 4.26
C SER A 781 38.14 -39.17 3.03
N LEU A 782 37.94 -40.24 2.25
CA LEU A 782 36.99 -40.28 1.15
C LEU A 782 35.96 -41.36 1.47
N ASP A 783 34.72 -40.96 1.68
CA ASP A 783 33.62 -41.82 2.08
C ASP A 783 32.62 -41.95 0.93
N LEU A 784 32.42 -43.18 0.46
CA LEU A 784 31.48 -43.50 -0.60
C LEU A 784 30.24 -44.19 -0.02
N ALA A 785 29.15 -43.43 0.09
CA ALA A 785 27.82 -43.92 0.50
C ALA A 785 26.87 -44.12 -0.71
N GLY A 786 27.20 -43.51 -1.86
CA GLY A 786 26.43 -43.59 -3.10
C GLY A 786 26.87 -44.72 -4.07
N THR A 787 26.36 -44.67 -5.30
CA THR A 787 26.75 -45.58 -6.39
C THR A 787 27.68 -44.88 -7.37
N ALA A 788 28.94 -45.31 -7.43
CA ALA A 788 29.93 -44.89 -8.42
C ALA A 788 29.78 -45.73 -9.71
N LEU A 789 29.30 -45.11 -10.79
CA LEU A 789 29.30 -45.68 -12.14
C LEU A 789 30.64 -45.34 -12.82
N ASN A 790 31.57 -46.29 -12.78
CA ASN A 790 32.94 -46.16 -13.29
C ASN A 790 33.12 -46.93 -14.62
N ALA A 791 32.12 -46.87 -15.50
CA ALA A 791 32.13 -47.62 -16.76
C ALA A 791 33.31 -47.21 -17.66
N GLY A 792 34.34 -48.07 -17.75
CA GLY A 792 35.54 -47.84 -18.57
C GLY A 792 36.59 -46.89 -17.95
N GLY A 793 36.40 -46.44 -16.71
CA GLY A 793 37.33 -45.55 -15.99
C GLY A 793 38.22 -46.29 -14.99
N THR A 794 39.20 -45.58 -14.43
CA THR A 794 40.14 -46.09 -13.41
C THR A 794 40.08 -45.22 -12.15
N ILE A 795 39.79 -45.82 -10.99
CA ILE A 795 39.90 -45.19 -9.66
C ILE A 795 41.26 -45.55 -9.08
N THR A 796 42.11 -44.57 -8.74
CA THR A 796 43.45 -44.83 -8.17
C THR A 796 43.51 -44.41 -6.70
N MET A 797 44.06 -45.28 -5.85
CA MET A 797 44.18 -45.09 -4.39
C MET A 797 45.65 -45.18 -3.96
N ASP A 798 46.12 -44.26 -3.11
CA ASP A 798 47.48 -44.29 -2.54
C ASP A 798 47.45 -44.51 -1.01
N GLY A 799 48.20 -45.51 -0.53
CA GLY A 799 48.23 -45.90 0.87
C GLY A 799 48.90 -44.88 1.79
N LEU A 800 49.72 -43.97 1.24
CA LEU A 800 50.30 -42.84 1.98
C LEU A 800 49.25 -41.81 2.42
N ALA A 801 48.07 -41.82 1.78
CA ALA A 801 47.02 -40.83 2.02
C ALA A 801 46.00 -41.23 3.10
N GLY A 802 46.08 -42.43 3.70
CA GLY A 802 45.14 -42.92 4.72
C GLY A 802 43.87 -43.60 4.17
N SER A 803 43.00 -44.08 5.07
CA SER A 803 41.91 -45.04 4.77
C SER A 803 40.85 -44.54 3.79
N TRP A 804 40.30 -45.49 3.03
CA TRP A 804 39.09 -45.36 2.21
C TRP A 804 38.02 -46.27 2.80
N THR A 805 36.81 -45.74 3.01
CA THR A 805 35.70 -46.50 3.58
C THR A 805 34.55 -46.54 2.59
N LEU A 806 34.02 -47.74 2.35
CA LEU A 806 32.72 -47.93 1.72
C LEU A 806 31.70 -48.01 2.87
N SER A 807 31.00 -46.91 3.13
CA SER A 807 29.94 -46.86 4.13
C SER A 807 28.66 -47.54 3.60
N THR A 808 27.73 -47.83 4.51
CA THR A 808 26.52 -48.62 4.22
C THR A 808 25.80 -48.18 2.95
N GLY A 809 25.78 -49.06 1.95
CA GLY A 809 25.12 -48.82 0.65
C GLY A 809 26.04 -48.34 -0.47
N GLY A 810 27.32 -48.07 -0.17
CA GLY A 810 28.34 -47.72 -1.15
C GLY A 810 28.50 -48.80 -2.23
N ARG A 811 28.46 -48.41 -3.50
CA ARG A 811 28.58 -49.35 -4.64
C ARG A 811 29.54 -48.80 -5.69
N ILE A 812 30.43 -49.63 -6.22
CA ILE A 812 31.25 -49.32 -7.41
C ILE A 812 30.81 -50.25 -8.53
N VAL A 813 30.46 -49.70 -9.69
CA VAL A 813 29.98 -50.44 -10.86
C VAL A 813 30.88 -50.13 -12.07
N GLY A 814 31.55 -51.14 -12.61
CA GLY A 814 32.37 -51.01 -13.82
C GLY A 814 33.82 -50.54 -13.58
N GLY A 815 34.67 -50.74 -14.58
CA GLY A 815 36.02 -50.17 -14.66
C GLY A 815 37.05 -50.82 -13.73
N GLU A 816 38.16 -50.11 -13.51
CA GLU A 816 39.30 -50.58 -12.70
C GLU A 816 39.44 -49.80 -11.38
N VAL A 817 39.89 -50.47 -10.32
CA VAL A 817 40.29 -49.87 -9.04
C VAL A 817 41.74 -50.25 -8.75
N ASN A 818 42.65 -49.28 -8.74
CA ASN A 818 44.09 -49.46 -8.59
C ASN A 818 44.59 -49.03 -7.20
N PHE A 819 45.32 -49.91 -6.52
CA PHE A 819 45.93 -49.61 -5.23
C PHE A 819 47.44 -49.43 -5.36
N LEU A 820 47.94 -48.27 -4.92
CA LEU A 820 49.35 -47.90 -4.89
C LEU A 820 49.84 -47.81 -3.43
N ASN A 821 51.14 -48.02 -3.21
CA ASN A 821 51.82 -47.79 -1.92
C ASN A 821 51.10 -48.38 -0.69
N GLY A 822 50.48 -49.56 -0.83
CA GLY A 822 49.78 -50.25 0.26
C GLY A 822 48.36 -49.75 0.55
N ALA A 823 47.72 -49.01 -0.38
CA ALA A 823 46.31 -48.68 -0.30
C ALA A 823 45.44 -49.95 -0.23
N ARG A 824 44.31 -49.86 0.46
CA ARG A 824 43.30 -50.92 0.57
C ARG A 824 41.94 -50.35 0.96
N PHE A 825 40.86 -51.02 0.59
CA PHE A 825 39.58 -50.77 1.26
C PHE A 825 39.64 -51.25 2.72
N LEU A 826 39.04 -50.47 3.61
CA LEU A 826 38.91 -50.82 5.03
C LEU A 826 37.44 -51.10 5.36
N PHE A 827 37.17 -52.30 5.84
CA PHE A 827 35.89 -52.71 6.42
C PHE A 827 36.12 -53.02 7.91
N ASP A 828 36.29 -51.99 8.73
CA ASP A 828 36.74 -52.12 10.13
C ASP A 828 35.60 -52.37 11.12
N SER A 829 34.41 -51.86 10.83
CA SER A 829 33.23 -51.94 11.67
C SER A 829 32.24 -52.95 11.11
N ILE A 830 31.46 -53.60 11.98
CA ILE A 830 30.36 -54.50 11.58
C ILE A 830 29.29 -53.82 10.74
N ASN A 831 29.27 -52.49 10.74
CA ASN A 831 28.32 -51.69 9.97
C ASN A 831 28.87 -51.29 8.60
N ASP A 832 30.18 -51.43 8.37
CA ASP A 832 30.77 -51.11 7.08
C ASP A 832 30.30 -52.13 6.05
N SER A 833 29.72 -51.64 4.96
CA SER A 833 29.31 -52.50 3.86
C SER A 833 29.40 -51.78 2.53
N GLY A 834 29.97 -52.46 1.55
CA GLY A 834 30.13 -51.92 0.20
C GLY A 834 29.97 -53.02 -0.85
N THR A 835 29.61 -52.67 -2.08
CA THR A 835 29.46 -53.62 -3.18
C THR A 835 30.31 -53.23 -4.38
N LEU A 836 31.04 -54.20 -4.94
CA LEU A 836 31.74 -54.09 -6.21
C LEU A 836 30.98 -54.90 -7.25
N GLN A 837 30.70 -54.30 -8.41
CA GLN A 837 29.98 -54.95 -9.50
C GLN A 837 30.68 -54.69 -10.83
N ASN A 838 31.05 -55.71 -11.60
CA ASN A 838 31.71 -55.52 -12.91
C ASN A 838 33.04 -54.75 -12.81
N VAL A 839 33.77 -54.89 -11.70
CA VAL A 839 35.02 -54.17 -11.39
C VAL A 839 36.23 -55.07 -11.59
N THR A 840 37.33 -54.51 -12.10
CA THR A 840 38.67 -55.10 -11.99
C THR A 840 39.41 -54.45 -10.82
N MET A 841 39.85 -55.24 -9.85
CA MET A 841 40.55 -54.79 -8.65
C MET A 841 42.05 -55.08 -8.76
N ASN A 842 42.89 -54.05 -8.81
CA ASN A 842 44.34 -54.14 -8.96
C ASN A 842 45.07 -53.82 -7.65
N GLY A 843 45.03 -54.77 -6.71
CA GLY A 843 45.73 -54.70 -5.40
C GLY A 843 44.95 -55.36 -4.25
N ASP A 844 45.48 -55.22 -3.03
CA ASP A 844 44.99 -55.96 -1.85
C ASP A 844 43.89 -55.20 -1.08
N THR A 845 42.97 -55.95 -0.46
CA THR A 845 41.92 -55.43 0.42
C THR A 845 41.85 -56.21 1.74
N SER A 846 41.40 -55.58 2.83
CA SER A 846 41.33 -56.18 4.16
C SER A 846 39.94 -56.06 4.76
N VAL A 847 39.33 -57.20 5.09
CA VAL A 847 38.03 -57.30 5.77
C VAL A 847 38.28 -57.64 7.25
N ILE A 848 38.04 -56.67 8.15
CA ILE A 848 38.33 -56.82 9.59
C ILE A 848 37.06 -57.17 10.36
N GLY A 849 35.97 -56.45 10.14
CA GLY A 849 34.68 -56.65 10.84
C GLY A 849 33.43 -56.40 10.00
N GLY A 850 33.54 -55.75 8.84
CA GLY A 850 32.41 -55.43 7.96
C GLY A 850 32.14 -56.43 6.82
N SER A 851 31.36 -56.00 5.83
CA SER A 851 30.87 -56.84 4.74
C SER A 851 31.20 -56.29 3.34
N LEU A 852 32.00 -57.01 2.56
CA LEU A 852 32.25 -56.70 1.15
C LEU A 852 31.35 -57.54 0.24
N GLY A 853 30.48 -56.89 -0.52
CA GLY A 853 29.72 -57.47 -1.62
C GLY A 853 30.51 -57.49 -2.92
N ILE A 854 30.45 -58.61 -3.61
CA ILE A 854 30.96 -58.81 -4.98
C ILE A 854 29.79 -59.31 -5.80
N GLN A 855 29.48 -58.60 -6.88
CA GLN A 855 28.34 -58.86 -7.73
C GLN A 855 28.73 -59.02 -9.21
N ASP A 856 28.13 -60.00 -9.89
CA ASP A 856 28.28 -60.30 -11.32
C ASP A 856 29.69 -60.76 -11.72
N SER A 857 30.45 -60.04 -12.55
CA SER A 857 31.85 -60.41 -12.88
C SER A 857 32.83 -59.50 -12.15
N VAL A 858 33.77 -60.03 -11.37
CA VAL A 858 34.83 -59.24 -10.75
C VAL A 858 36.17 -59.93 -10.96
N ASN A 859 37.13 -59.19 -11.50
CA ASN A 859 38.50 -59.69 -11.67
C ASN A 859 39.36 -59.17 -10.51
N LEU A 860 39.97 -60.06 -9.72
CA LEU A 860 40.78 -59.70 -8.55
C LEU A 860 42.26 -59.96 -8.89
N ASN A 861 43.02 -58.92 -9.18
CA ASN A 861 44.46 -59.00 -9.45
C ASN A 861 45.30 -58.84 -8.16
N GLY A 862 44.71 -59.15 -6.99
CA GLY A 862 45.30 -59.04 -5.65
C GLY A 862 44.61 -59.94 -4.62
N SER A 863 44.81 -59.68 -3.33
CA SER A 863 44.30 -60.51 -2.23
C SER A 863 43.20 -59.82 -1.39
N ILE A 864 42.15 -60.56 -1.06
CA ILE A 864 41.13 -60.22 -0.06
C ILE A 864 41.46 -60.95 1.23
N SER A 865 42.01 -60.24 2.21
CA SER A 865 42.44 -60.82 3.48
C SER A 865 41.44 -60.59 4.61
N PHE A 866 41.04 -61.67 5.29
CA PHE A 866 40.27 -61.61 6.53
C PHE A 866 41.24 -61.53 7.73
N THR A 867 41.46 -60.31 8.22
CA THR A 867 42.49 -60.02 9.25
C THR A 867 41.93 -59.76 10.65
N GLY A 868 40.62 -59.54 10.77
CA GLY A 868 39.89 -59.36 12.04
C GLY A 868 38.91 -60.49 12.35
N THR A 869 37.82 -60.16 13.06
CA THR A 869 36.75 -61.09 13.42
C THR A 869 35.40 -60.58 12.93
N SER A 870 34.55 -61.47 12.41
CA SER A 870 33.22 -61.14 11.84
C SER A 870 33.24 -60.52 10.45
N GLY A 871 34.38 -60.59 9.75
CA GLY A 871 34.49 -60.14 8.37
C GLY A 871 33.73 -61.04 7.40
N ARG A 872 32.97 -60.43 6.50
CA ARG A 872 32.14 -61.14 5.53
C ARG A 872 32.46 -60.71 4.11
N VAL A 873 32.58 -61.68 3.20
CA VAL A 873 32.50 -61.45 1.76
C VAL A 873 31.22 -62.09 1.23
N VAL A 874 30.48 -61.35 0.42
CA VAL A 874 29.18 -61.72 -0.12
C VAL A 874 29.29 -61.84 -1.62
N LEU A 875 29.27 -63.06 -2.13
CA LEU A 875 29.35 -63.38 -3.55
C LEU A 875 27.94 -63.57 -4.10
N THR A 876 27.52 -62.71 -5.02
CA THR A 876 26.14 -62.68 -5.58
C THR A 876 26.14 -62.43 -7.09
N GLY A 877 25.09 -62.87 -7.79
CA GLY A 877 24.95 -62.67 -9.24
C GLY A 877 24.79 -64.01 -9.98
N ALA A 878 24.08 -63.99 -11.10
CA ALA A 878 23.81 -65.20 -11.88
C ALA A 878 25.09 -65.66 -12.61
N GLY A 879 25.67 -66.79 -12.18
CA GLY A 879 26.89 -67.33 -12.80
C GLY A 879 28.16 -66.53 -12.51
N LEU A 880 28.24 -65.88 -11.34
CA LEU A 880 29.43 -65.15 -10.87
C LEU A 880 30.67 -66.05 -10.98
N THR A 881 31.70 -65.54 -11.66
CA THR A 881 33.02 -66.17 -11.77
C THR A 881 34.08 -65.25 -11.18
N ILE A 882 34.85 -65.76 -10.22
CA ILE A 882 36.08 -65.11 -9.74
C ILE A 882 37.23 -65.60 -10.62
N GLY A 883 37.70 -64.77 -11.55
CA GLY A 883 38.67 -65.18 -12.57
C GLY A 883 40.05 -65.56 -12.00
N ALA A 884 40.66 -64.64 -11.24
CA ALA A 884 41.95 -64.81 -10.57
C ALA A 884 41.90 -64.11 -9.19
N GLY A 885 42.93 -64.31 -8.33
CA GLY A 885 43.11 -63.61 -7.06
C GLY A 885 43.04 -64.51 -5.81
N GLU A 886 43.35 -63.94 -4.63
CA GLU A 886 43.44 -64.70 -3.36
C GLU A 886 42.36 -64.26 -2.35
N PHE A 887 41.71 -65.20 -1.67
CA PHE A 887 40.98 -64.99 -0.42
C PHE A 887 41.76 -65.63 0.73
N ALA A 888 42.27 -64.82 1.66
CA ALA A 888 43.15 -65.30 2.73
C ALA A 888 42.49 -65.16 4.11
N PHE A 889 42.26 -66.28 4.80
CA PHE A 889 41.82 -66.31 6.20
C PHE A 889 43.02 -66.25 7.15
N VAL A 890 43.37 -65.05 7.62
CA VAL A 890 44.61 -64.80 8.38
C VAL A 890 44.38 -64.68 9.89
N ALA A 891 43.19 -64.25 10.32
CA ALA A 891 42.88 -64.05 11.74
C ALA A 891 42.72 -65.35 12.55
N SER A 892 42.96 -65.28 13.87
CA SER A 892 42.82 -66.41 14.81
C SER A 892 41.78 -66.16 15.92
N GLY A 893 40.81 -65.27 15.68
CA GLY A 893 39.83 -64.84 16.68
C GLY A 893 38.68 -65.80 16.94
N THR A 894 37.70 -65.35 17.73
CA THR A 894 36.57 -66.19 18.21
C THR A 894 35.28 -66.11 17.40
N GLN A 895 35.13 -65.10 16.55
CA GLN A 895 33.98 -64.94 15.67
C GLN A 895 34.29 -65.40 14.23
N THR A 896 33.25 -65.72 13.46
CA THR A 896 33.39 -66.31 12.13
C THR A 896 33.70 -65.25 11.07
N ASN A 897 34.78 -65.46 10.33
CA ASN A 897 35.00 -64.85 9.04
C ASN A 897 34.44 -65.79 7.96
N GLU A 898 33.72 -65.24 6.99
CA GLU A 898 33.02 -66.07 6.01
C GLU A 898 32.93 -65.46 4.62
N ILE A 899 33.07 -66.34 3.62
CA ILE A 899 32.67 -66.12 2.24
C ILE A 899 31.31 -66.80 2.06
N ARG A 900 30.31 -66.00 1.77
CA ARG A 900 28.93 -66.47 1.61
C ARG A 900 28.48 -66.36 0.17
N LEU A 901 27.66 -67.31 -0.27
CA LEU A 901 27.22 -67.45 -1.65
C LEU A 901 25.72 -67.16 -1.80
N SER A 902 25.32 -66.68 -2.99
CA SER A 902 23.93 -66.67 -3.42
C SER A 902 23.42 -68.08 -3.78
N ALA A 903 22.11 -68.20 -4.03
CA ALA A 903 21.52 -69.44 -4.55
C ALA A 903 21.96 -69.78 -5.98
N ALA A 904 22.41 -68.78 -6.77
CA ALA A 904 23.02 -69.04 -8.08
C ALA A 904 24.43 -69.62 -7.90
N PRO A 905 24.87 -70.54 -8.79
CA PRO A 905 26.22 -71.10 -8.77
C PRO A 905 27.30 -70.01 -8.80
N VAL A 906 28.31 -70.16 -7.95
CA VAL A 906 29.51 -69.31 -7.91
C VAL A 906 30.72 -70.14 -8.30
N THR A 907 31.50 -69.66 -9.28
CA THR A 907 32.71 -70.33 -9.77
C THR A 907 33.96 -69.61 -9.28
N LEU A 908 34.87 -70.35 -8.65
CA LEU A 908 36.27 -69.96 -8.45
C LEU A 908 37.05 -70.45 -9.66
N GLY A 909 37.54 -69.56 -10.52
CA GLY A 909 38.28 -69.89 -11.73
C GLY A 909 39.64 -70.55 -11.44
N GLU A 910 40.33 -70.98 -12.50
CA GLU A 910 41.58 -71.76 -12.42
C GLU A 910 42.69 -71.07 -11.60
N ASP A 911 42.75 -69.74 -11.63
CA ASP A 911 43.75 -68.92 -10.90
C ASP A 911 43.27 -68.39 -9.55
N ALA A 912 42.05 -68.73 -9.13
CA ALA A 912 41.50 -68.30 -7.85
C ALA A 912 42.05 -69.16 -6.69
N ILE A 913 42.48 -68.50 -5.61
CA ILE A 913 43.02 -69.14 -4.41
C ILE A 913 42.16 -68.78 -3.21
N VAL A 914 41.74 -69.77 -2.41
CA VAL A 914 41.17 -69.58 -1.08
C VAL A 914 42.07 -70.28 -0.10
N ARG A 915 42.65 -69.57 0.88
CA ARG A 915 43.61 -70.16 1.81
C ARG A 915 43.53 -69.68 3.25
N GLY A 916 44.28 -70.33 4.13
CA GLY A 916 44.37 -69.98 5.54
C GLY A 916 43.49 -70.85 6.45
N GLY A 917 42.99 -70.25 7.51
CA GLY A 917 42.13 -70.90 8.50
C GLY A 917 42.06 -70.11 9.80
N ALA A 918 41.08 -70.43 10.63
CA ALA A 918 40.88 -69.81 11.95
C ALA A 918 40.88 -70.85 13.07
N ALA A 919 40.78 -70.39 14.33
CA ALA A 919 40.81 -71.27 15.51
C ALA A 919 39.83 -72.44 15.37
N PHE A 920 40.33 -73.65 15.65
CA PHE A 920 39.65 -74.91 15.37
C PHE A 920 38.32 -75.04 16.14
N SER A 921 37.21 -75.19 15.42
CA SER A 921 35.88 -75.49 15.97
C SER A 921 34.99 -76.15 14.90
N LEU A 922 34.53 -77.38 15.14
CA LEU A 922 33.67 -78.11 14.19
C LEU A 922 32.18 -77.74 14.32
N SER A 923 31.71 -77.43 15.53
CA SER A 923 30.31 -77.01 15.76
C SER A 923 30.02 -75.59 15.29
N ASN A 924 31.03 -74.72 15.28
CA ASN A 924 30.92 -73.37 14.73
C ASN A 924 32.24 -72.94 14.07
N PRO A 925 32.50 -73.36 12.82
CA PRO A 925 33.75 -73.02 12.15
C PRO A 925 33.88 -71.52 11.95
N ARG A 926 35.12 -71.04 12.11
CA ARG A 926 35.45 -69.61 12.20
C ARG A 926 36.10 -69.03 10.94
N ALA A 927 36.50 -69.89 10.00
CA ALA A 927 36.87 -69.53 8.64
C ALA A 927 36.04 -70.41 7.72
N VAL A 928 35.08 -69.82 7.01
CA VAL A 928 34.08 -70.58 6.26
C VAL A 928 33.92 -70.04 4.85
N ILE A 929 33.82 -70.94 3.87
CA ILE A 929 33.36 -70.63 2.52
C ILE A 929 32.11 -71.44 2.21
N GLY A 930 31.13 -70.85 1.51
CA GLY A 930 29.99 -71.59 0.97
C GLY A 930 28.68 -71.43 1.73
N ARG A 931 28.64 -70.72 2.86
CA ARG A 931 27.38 -70.51 3.59
C ARG A 931 26.38 -69.68 2.78
N ALA A 932 25.09 -70.02 2.89
CA ALA A 932 24.02 -69.30 2.21
C ALA A 932 23.87 -67.85 2.70
N GLN A 933 23.77 -66.93 1.73
CA GLN A 933 23.38 -65.53 1.94
C GLN A 933 21.90 -65.38 2.32
N SER A 934 21.03 -66.21 1.75
CA SER A 934 19.56 -66.15 1.83
C SER A 934 18.95 -67.56 1.85
N LEU A 935 17.64 -67.69 2.04
CA LEU A 935 16.94 -68.98 1.93
C LEU A 935 17.12 -69.57 0.51
N GLY A 936 17.85 -70.68 0.39
CA GLY A 936 18.14 -71.36 -0.88
C GLY A 936 19.43 -72.19 -0.78
N ALA A 937 19.49 -73.29 -1.55
CA ALA A 937 20.69 -74.12 -1.62
C ALA A 937 21.80 -73.39 -2.40
N THR A 938 23.03 -73.47 -1.91
CA THR A 938 24.23 -72.85 -2.49
C THR A 938 25.03 -73.84 -3.32
N THR A 939 25.61 -73.37 -4.43
CA THR A 939 26.52 -74.16 -5.27
C THR A 939 27.85 -73.44 -5.40
N LEU A 940 28.95 -74.12 -5.04
CA LEU A 940 30.31 -73.67 -5.22
C LEU A 940 31.00 -74.55 -6.28
N ILE A 941 31.46 -73.95 -7.37
CA ILE A 941 32.29 -74.60 -8.38
C ILE A 941 33.73 -74.14 -8.13
N ASN A 942 34.64 -75.06 -7.84
CA ASN A 942 36.06 -74.79 -7.63
C ASN A 942 36.89 -75.32 -8.79
N GLN A 943 37.43 -74.45 -9.64
CA GLN A 943 38.44 -74.77 -10.66
C GLN A 943 39.86 -74.43 -10.20
N GLY A 944 39.99 -73.57 -9.17
CA GLY A 944 41.26 -73.14 -8.59
C GLY A 944 41.71 -73.94 -7.36
N LEU A 945 42.37 -73.25 -6.42
CA LEU A 945 42.96 -73.84 -5.20
C LEU A 945 42.21 -73.42 -3.94
N ILE A 946 41.63 -74.37 -3.21
CA ILE A 946 41.18 -74.17 -1.81
C ILE A 946 42.15 -74.90 -0.88
N THR A 947 42.81 -74.20 0.04
CA THR A 947 43.79 -74.82 0.94
C THR A 947 43.75 -74.38 2.40
N ALA A 948 43.78 -75.35 3.31
CA ALA A 948 44.00 -75.10 4.74
C ALA A 948 45.50 -75.24 5.05
N ASP A 949 46.24 -74.13 5.10
CA ASP A 949 47.70 -74.09 5.15
C ASP A 949 48.27 -73.53 6.47
N ARG A 950 47.42 -73.34 7.50
CA ARG A 950 47.83 -72.84 8.82
C ARG A 950 47.77 -73.91 9.90
N ALA A 951 48.92 -74.23 10.49
CA ALA A 951 49.05 -75.20 11.57
C ALA A 951 48.02 -74.99 12.70
N GLY A 952 47.25 -76.04 13.03
CA GLY A 952 46.27 -76.03 14.12
C GLY A 952 44.99 -75.22 13.85
N MET A 953 44.82 -74.69 12.63
CA MET A 953 43.65 -73.91 12.23
C MET A 953 42.74 -74.72 11.30
N LEU A 954 41.46 -74.37 11.28
CA LEU A 954 40.41 -74.99 10.47
C LEU A 954 39.95 -74.03 9.37
N LEU A 955 39.81 -74.55 8.14
CA LEU A 955 39.05 -73.94 7.05
C LEU A 955 37.86 -74.85 6.70
N ALA A 956 36.66 -74.29 6.66
CA ALA A 956 35.43 -75.05 6.43
C ALA A 956 34.75 -74.69 5.10
N ILE A 957 34.29 -75.70 4.36
CA ILE A 957 33.48 -75.56 3.15
C ILE A 957 32.04 -76.01 3.48
N HIS A 958 31.09 -75.09 3.39
CA HIS A 958 29.70 -75.22 3.83
C HIS A 958 28.69 -74.97 2.71
N ALA A 959 29.10 -75.05 1.45
CA ALA A 959 28.16 -75.02 0.33
C ALA A 959 27.24 -76.24 0.39
N ASP A 960 26.00 -76.11 -0.08
CA ASP A 960 25.05 -77.24 -0.17
C ASP A 960 25.45 -78.21 -1.28
N HIS A 961 26.10 -77.70 -2.33
CA HIS A 961 26.67 -78.43 -3.46
C HIS A 961 28.09 -77.90 -3.77
N LEU A 962 29.09 -78.79 -3.80
CA LEU A 962 30.46 -78.46 -4.21
C LEU A 962 30.83 -79.25 -5.48
N GLU A 963 31.13 -78.56 -6.56
CA GLU A 963 31.74 -79.12 -7.77
C GLU A 963 33.22 -78.76 -7.78
N ASN A 964 34.11 -79.74 -7.65
CA ASN A 964 35.55 -79.50 -7.59
C ASN A 964 36.25 -80.01 -8.85
N GLU A 965 36.61 -79.08 -9.72
CA GLU A 965 37.40 -79.27 -10.93
C GLU A 965 38.89 -78.91 -10.71
N GLY A 966 39.21 -78.19 -9.63
CA GLY A 966 40.54 -77.80 -9.20
C GLY A 966 41.11 -78.63 -8.05
N VAL A 967 41.83 -77.97 -7.13
CA VAL A 967 42.51 -78.61 -5.98
C VAL A 967 41.93 -78.15 -4.65
N VAL A 968 41.59 -79.11 -3.79
CA VAL A 968 41.21 -78.87 -2.39
C VAL A 968 42.21 -79.62 -1.49
N LYS A 969 43.01 -78.91 -0.68
CA LYS A 969 44.05 -79.56 0.14
C LYS A 969 44.25 -79.00 1.55
N ALA A 970 44.56 -79.86 2.51
CA ALA A 970 45.07 -79.45 3.82
C ALA A 970 46.58 -79.69 3.88
N GLU A 971 47.35 -78.67 4.26
CA GLU A 971 48.81 -78.71 4.31
C GLU A 971 49.38 -77.95 5.52
N ALA A 972 50.69 -78.06 5.77
CA ALA A 972 51.40 -77.35 6.84
C ALA A 972 50.74 -77.44 8.24
N GLY A 973 50.06 -78.55 8.54
CA GLY A 973 49.38 -78.80 9.82
C GLY A 973 47.98 -78.17 9.95
N GLY A 974 47.43 -77.59 8.90
CA GLY A 974 46.04 -77.12 8.84
C GLY A 974 45.03 -78.25 8.68
N ALA A 975 43.76 -77.94 8.96
CA ALA A 975 42.64 -78.88 8.83
C ALA A 975 41.56 -78.32 7.91
N LEU A 976 40.96 -79.21 7.12
CA LEU A 976 39.83 -78.88 6.25
C LEU A 976 38.57 -79.64 6.68
N TYR A 977 37.44 -78.93 6.75
CA TYR A 977 36.12 -79.50 7.03
C TYR A 977 35.17 -79.25 5.85
N ILE A 978 34.41 -80.26 5.44
CA ILE A 978 33.41 -80.13 4.37
C ILE A 978 32.08 -80.58 4.98
N GLY A 979 31.20 -79.61 5.25
CA GLY A 979 30.04 -79.79 6.14
C GLY A 979 28.82 -80.47 5.52
N ASN A 980 28.66 -80.41 4.19
CA ASN A 980 27.57 -81.05 3.45
C ASN A 980 28.16 -82.00 2.41
N VAL A 981 28.14 -83.31 2.70
CA VAL A 981 28.83 -84.34 1.89
C VAL A 981 27.91 -84.96 0.84
N LEU A 982 26.61 -84.66 0.88
CA LEU A 982 25.58 -85.41 0.17
C LEU A 982 25.51 -85.16 -1.35
N ASN A 983 26.09 -84.09 -1.89
CA ASN A 983 26.12 -83.81 -3.33
C ASN A 983 27.43 -83.12 -3.76
N ASN A 984 28.57 -83.79 -3.65
CA ASN A 984 29.85 -83.24 -4.09
C ASN A 984 30.43 -84.08 -5.25
N THR A 985 30.87 -83.43 -6.33
CA THR A 985 31.46 -84.10 -7.52
C THR A 985 32.87 -83.57 -7.79
N GLY A 986 33.85 -84.45 -8.06
CA GLY A 986 35.26 -84.08 -8.30
C GLY A 986 36.29 -85.00 -7.61
N SER A 987 37.47 -85.20 -8.21
CA SER A 987 38.40 -86.29 -7.87
C SER A 987 39.76 -85.88 -7.25
N ASN A 988 39.97 -84.62 -6.84
CA ASN A 988 41.28 -84.09 -6.39
C ASN A 988 41.28 -83.43 -5.00
N ALA A 989 41.01 -84.20 -3.94
CA ALA A 989 41.13 -83.76 -2.55
C ALA A 989 42.29 -84.47 -1.82
N GLN A 990 43.19 -83.73 -1.14
CA GLN A 990 44.38 -84.28 -0.47
C GLN A 990 44.56 -83.74 0.97
N GLY A 991 44.88 -84.59 1.95
CA GLY A 991 45.15 -84.20 3.35
C GLY A 991 44.13 -84.72 4.38
N LEU A 992 44.21 -84.24 5.64
CA LEU A 992 43.30 -84.61 6.73
C LEU A 992 41.95 -83.93 6.52
N ILE A 993 40.97 -84.69 6.02
CA ILE A 993 39.64 -84.20 5.67
C ILE A 993 38.63 -84.99 6.51
N SER A 994 37.86 -84.27 7.31
CA SER A 994 36.79 -84.84 8.13
C SER A 994 35.44 -84.56 7.47
N PRO A 995 34.82 -85.52 6.76
CA PRO A 995 33.40 -85.48 6.45
C PRO A 995 32.61 -85.89 7.69
N GLU A 996 31.69 -85.05 8.17
CA GLU A 996 30.68 -85.47 9.15
C GLU A 996 29.32 -85.50 8.45
N VAL A 997 28.70 -86.68 8.38
CA VAL A 997 27.30 -86.82 7.98
C VAL A 997 26.47 -86.44 9.20
N GLY A 998 25.85 -85.27 9.19
CA GLY A 998 24.97 -84.82 10.27
C GLY A 998 23.86 -85.84 10.50
N ALA A 999 23.96 -86.60 11.60
CA ALA A 999 22.90 -87.49 12.05
C ALA A 999 21.75 -86.65 12.63
N GLY A 1000 20.83 -86.27 11.75
CA GLY A 1000 19.62 -85.57 12.14
C GLY A 1000 18.84 -85.16 10.92
N TRP A 1001 17.89 -86.02 10.53
CA TRP A 1001 16.90 -85.87 9.44
C TRP A 1001 17.39 -86.26 8.03
N LEU A 1002 17.32 -87.56 7.71
CA LEU A 1002 16.51 -88.15 6.62
C LEU A 1002 16.78 -89.69 6.53
N GLY A 1003 15.75 -90.45 6.13
CA GLY A 1003 15.64 -91.92 6.24
C GLY A 1003 16.46 -92.78 5.25
N PRO A 1004 16.35 -94.12 5.33
CA PRO A 1004 17.35 -95.04 4.79
C PRO A 1004 17.03 -95.41 3.35
N GLU A 1005 17.73 -94.81 2.39
CA GLU A 1005 18.06 -95.39 1.07
C GLU A 1005 18.81 -94.33 0.26
N VAL A 1006 20.08 -94.60 -0.06
CA VAL A 1006 20.73 -94.43 -1.38
C VAL A 1006 22.25 -94.57 -1.20
N ALA A 1007 22.71 -95.68 -1.75
CA ALA A 1007 24.02 -96.04 -2.29
C ALA A 1007 25.28 -95.21 -1.98
N THR A 1008 26.23 -95.93 -1.40
CA THR A 1008 27.67 -95.87 -1.70
C THR A 1008 27.98 -95.61 -3.18
N ALA A 1009 28.44 -94.40 -3.52
CA ALA A 1009 29.25 -94.14 -4.69
C ALA A 1009 30.13 -92.89 -4.44
N ALA A 1010 31.42 -93.02 -4.78
CA ALA A 1010 32.44 -91.97 -4.80
C ALA A 1010 32.96 -91.41 -3.44
N LEU A 1011 33.51 -92.29 -2.59
CA LEU A 1011 34.56 -91.87 -1.65
C LEU A 1011 35.92 -92.19 -2.27
N GLY A 1012 36.55 -91.19 -2.90
CA GLY A 1012 38.00 -91.18 -3.12
C GLY A 1012 38.72 -91.20 -1.77
N SER A 1013 39.89 -91.85 -1.71
CA SER A 1013 40.61 -92.20 -0.49
C SER A 1013 40.94 -91.00 0.41
N PHE A 1014 40.21 -90.82 1.51
CA PHE A 1014 40.63 -89.97 2.62
C PHE A 1014 41.38 -90.78 3.68
N ARG A 1015 42.61 -90.37 4.00
CA ARG A 1015 43.41 -90.97 5.07
C ARG A 1015 42.91 -90.45 6.42
N ARG A 1016 42.18 -91.29 7.17
CA ARG A 1016 41.79 -91.03 8.56
C ARG A 1016 43.00 -91.29 9.47
N VAL A 1017 43.50 -90.29 10.18
CA VAL A 1017 44.49 -90.46 11.26
C VAL A 1017 43.76 -90.32 12.60
N ASN A 1018 43.86 -91.34 13.46
CA ASN A 1018 43.33 -91.32 14.82
C ASN A 1018 44.08 -90.30 15.67
N TRP A 1019 43.34 -89.53 16.47
CA TRP A 1019 43.87 -88.61 17.47
C TRP A 1019 44.24 -89.35 18.75
N GLY A 1020 45.38 -88.99 19.33
CA GLY A 1020 45.73 -89.15 20.74
C GLY A 1020 45.79 -87.78 21.40
#